data_AF-A0A0Q9WVK7-F1
#
_entry.id   AF-A0A0Q9WVK7-F1
#
_cell.length_a   1.000
_cell.length_b   1.000
_cell.length_c   1.000
_cell.angle_alpha   90.00
_cell.angle_beta   90.00
_cell.angle_gamma   90.00
#
_symmetry.space_group_name_H-M   'P 1'
#
loop_
_entity.id
_entity.type
_entity.pdbx_description
1 polymer ?
#
loop_
_entity_poly.entity_id
_entity_poly.type
_entity_poly.pdbx_seq_one_letter_code
_entity_poly.pdbx_strand_id
1 'polypeptide(L)'
;MDIGDVPLLGHKVHPHCNRLNNVGIELRDLQKTYGHHKVVKNLNLKLYRNEITVLLGHNGAGKSTTLNMLTGIIPPTAGTALINGKDICTEVEAARRSLGICPQHDVLFADMTVRHHIVFFSRLKGVRGEDVEKEVQKYMQIMELEHKSKVTAKNLSGGMKRKLCLCCALCGNTRAVLCDEPSSGIDAAGRRRLWDLLLTEKIGRTVLLTTHYMDEANVLGDRIAILSNGELQCYGTPFDLKKRYGLGYRLVCVTEDGCDVDALTELMAKHIPNIQPESTVASEVIYRLPSEYTSKYAALLNDLDRESQELKLDGYGISVATIEDVFVKMNLTKNTLMNSLNVKKEDQRQFRNLSIFDLKLPDRNLWSRFIMHCQALIYKNVWITLRNYWILIAQILIPIVFTSLIILNSRGGRIYYELPEILISPMQYRQSFAVVEDRTSNSSLADAYASYVESFGNRFALINTDMPFEDFILETAKGRRQTSKRIEGGAGSRSSDPHDKDGIRAEIQRIQNFTDEELNQMPLVVDSISKRYGKFIAVNNLSFFVNHGECFGLLGINGAGKTTTFKMLTGDSKITSGSAYVVGLNLKTQMRKVFPKIGYCPQFNALFEELTGRETLRIFCLLRCIQRHRIKRICNDLANFFGFQPHVDKRVKHYSGGNKRKLSVAIAFIGNPMVLYLDEPTCGMDPSAQRQLWQILATIRSYGKSSVLTTHSMEECEALCTRIAIMISGQLKCIGSIQQIKNNYSKGLILKIRLEIAYKKFERSVVKDKKRRPNKELSNEDIETISTDTKRVRKMKDFIAEKVPDAVLREEVNDLLTYLLPTESVAWSEIFQLMESNRERLHIEDYVITQTRLEEIFLNFVWDDMNQSLTDRN
;
A
#
# COMPACT_ATOMS: atom_id res chain seq x y z
N MET A 1 -18.72 37.62 47.85
CA MET A 1 -18.25 37.28 49.20
C MET A 1 -19.03 36.06 49.64
N ASP A 2 -18.47 34.89 49.85
CA ASP A 2 -17.14 34.34 49.60
C ASP A 2 -17.30 32.81 49.54
N ILE A 3 -16.52 32.17 48.66
CA ILE A 3 -15.71 30.94 48.85
C ILE A 3 -16.34 29.87 49.77
N GLY A 4 -16.67 28.64 49.35
CA GLY A 4 -15.98 27.77 48.39
C GLY A 4 -15.41 26.56 49.16
N ASP A 5 -16.26 25.55 49.39
CA ASP A 5 -15.86 24.27 50.01
C ASP A 5 -15.97 23.11 49.02
N VAL A 6 -14.90 22.31 49.02
CA VAL A 6 -14.58 21.19 48.14
C VAL A 6 -15.38 19.94 48.52
N PRO A 7 -16.02 19.20 47.59
CA PRO A 7 -16.50 17.86 47.90
C PRO A 7 -15.43 16.80 47.65
N LEU A 8 -15.11 16.14 48.76
CA LEU A 8 -14.39 14.89 48.98
C LEU A 8 -14.46 13.85 47.84
N LEU A 9 -13.29 13.23 47.60
CA LEU A 9 -13.10 12.04 46.79
C LEU A 9 -14.06 10.91 47.18
N GLY A 10 -15.10 10.71 46.37
CA GLY A 10 -15.83 9.44 46.33
C GLY A 10 -14.94 8.37 45.71
N HIS A 11 -14.73 7.27 46.44
CA HIS A 11 -14.08 6.05 45.98
C HIS A 11 -14.55 5.66 44.56
N LYS A 12 -13.67 5.84 43.56
CA LYS A 12 -13.82 5.24 42.24
C LYS A 12 -13.63 3.74 42.38
N VAL A 13 -14.72 3.00 42.47
CA VAL A 13 -14.72 1.56 42.21
C VAL A 13 -14.26 1.38 40.75
N HIS A 14 -13.10 0.77 40.56
CA HIS A 14 -12.55 0.44 39.24
C HIS A 14 -13.55 -0.42 38.44
N PRO A 15 -13.84 -0.10 37.16
CA PRO A 15 -14.86 -0.80 36.36
C PRO A 15 -14.41 -2.17 35.80
N HIS A 16 -13.37 -2.79 36.36
CA HIS A 16 -12.74 -3.98 35.75
C HIS A 16 -13.41 -5.33 36.09
N CYS A 17 -14.48 -5.38 36.90
CA CYS A 17 -14.97 -6.62 37.50
C CYS A 17 -16.40 -7.08 37.09
N ASN A 18 -16.86 -6.79 35.86
CA ASN A 18 -18.11 -7.37 35.33
C ASN A 18 -17.90 -7.94 33.91
N ARG A 19 -17.19 -9.07 33.80
CA ARG A 19 -17.06 -9.85 32.55
C ARG A 19 -18.12 -10.96 32.49
N LEU A 20 -19.38 -10.59 32.34
CA LEU A 20 -20.37 -11.44 31.67
C LEU A 20 -20.34 -11.04 30.19
N ASN A 21 -19.82 -11.92 29.32
CA ASN A 21 -19.64 -11.68 27.88
C ASN A 21 -20.98 -11.38 27.19
N ASN A 22 -21.37 -10.10 27.17
CA ASN A 22 -22.60 -9.68 26.51
C ASN A 22 -22.37 -9.68 24.99
N VAL A 23 -23.19 -10.47 24.28
CA VAL A 23 -23.07 -10.64 22.82
C VAL A 23 -23.64 -9.41 22.14
N GLY A 24 -22.81 -8.69 21.39
CA GLY A 24 -23.22 -7.50 20.65
C GLY A 24 -23.80 -7.82 19.29
N ILE A 25 -23.21 -8.78 18.56
CA ILE A 25 -23.71 -9.26 17.27
C ILE A 25 -23.72 -10.79 17.28
N GLU A 26 -24.83 -11.40 16.90
CA GLU A 26 -24.97 -12.85 16.78
C GLU A 26 -25.47 -13.21 15.38
N LEU A 27 -24.74 -14.09 14.69
CA LEU A 27 -25.07 -14.64 13.38
C LEU A 27 -25.62 -16.06 13.58
N ARG A 28 -26.84 -16.34 13.10
CA ARG A 28 -27.52 -17.63 13.22
C ARG A 28 -27.86 -18.17 11.84
N ASP A 29 -27.12 -19.20 11.42
CA ASP A 29 -27.27 -19.89 10.14
C ASP A 29 -27.37 -18.95 8.92
N LEU A 30 -26.68 -17.82 8.96
CA LEU A 30 -26.83 -16.76 7.96
C LEU A 30 -26.38 -17.23 6.58
N GLN A 31 -27.23 -17.03 5.58
CA GLN A 31 -27.03 -17.52 4.22
C GLN A 31 -27.38 -16.48 3.16
N LYS A 32 -26.61 -16.48 2.06
CA LYS A 32 -26.94 -15.70 0.86
C LYS A 32 -26.64 -16.46 -0.42
N THR A 33 -27.63 -16.48 -1.31
CA THR A 33 -27.53 -17.02 -2.66
C THR A 33 -27.84 -15.93 -3.69
N TYR A 34 -27.02 -15.83 -4.74
CA TYR A 34 -27.30 -15.00 -5.92
C TYR A 34 -27.43 -15.92 -7.13
N GLY A 35 -28.63 -16.00 -7.71
CA GLY A 35 -28.93 -16.97 -8.76
C GLY A 35 -28.66 -18.40 -8.27
N HIS A 36 -27.77 -19.12 -8.95
CA HIS A 36 -27.35 -20.47 -8.56
C HIS A 36 -26.12 -20.51 -7.63
N HIS A 37 -25.46 -19.37 -7.40
CA HIS A 37 -24.21 -19.34 -6.64
C HIS A 37 -24.46 -18.95 -5.17
N LYS A 38 -24.24 -19.91 -4.25
CA LYS A 38 -24.34 -19.68 -2.81
C LYS A 38 -23.05 -19.06 -2.27
N VAL A 39 -23.11 -17.76 -1.96
CA VAL A 39 -21.95 -16.95 -1.55
C VAL A 39 -21.63 -17.10 -0.07
N VAL A 40 -22.64 -17.15 0.80
CA VAL A 40 -22.48 -17.37 2.24
C VAL A 40 -23.30 -18.59 2.67
N LYS A 41 -22.66 -19.51 3.40
CA LYS A 41 -23.19 -20.82 3.75
C LYS A 41 -23.20 -21.00 5.27
N ASN A 42 -24.39 -20.96 5.85
CA ASN A 42 -24.71 -21.29 7.25
C ASN A 42 -23.71 -20.67 8.24
N LEU A 43 -23.51 -19.36 8.13
CA LEU A 43 -22.52 -18.66 8.95
C LEU A 43 -23.05 -18.51 10.38
N ASN A 44 -22.38 -19.16 11.34
CA ASN A 44 -22.68 -19.11 12.77
C ASN A 44 -21.50 -18.48 13.51
N LEU A 45 -21.71 -17.31 14.13
CA LEU A 45 -20.63 -16.54 14.75
C LEU A 45 -21.20 -15.60 15.82
N LYS A 46 -20.51 -15.50 16.96
CA LYS A 46 -20.83 -14.56 18.05
C LYS A 46 -19.72 -13.52 18.17
N LEU A 47 -20.11 -12.25 18.30
CA LEU A 47 -19.22 -11.12 18.49
C LEU A 47 -19.56 -10.47 19.82
N TYR A 48 -18.53 -10.23 20.63
CA TYR A 48 -18.69 -9.78 22.00
C TYR A 48 -18.41 -8.29 22.15
N ARG A 49 -19.05 -7.69 23.14
CA ARG A 49 -18.82 -6.28 23.48
C ARG A 49 -17.42 -6.08 24.06
N ASN A 50 -16.81 -4.93 23.76
CA ASN A 50 -15.43 -4.55 24.08
C ASN A 50 -14.36 -5.35 23.32
N GLU A 51 -14.75 -6.16 22.33
CA GLU A 51 -13.83 -6.92 21.49
C GLU A 51 -13.89 -6.43 20.02
N ILE A 52 -12.75 -6.47 19.34
CA ILE A 52 -12.66 -6.36 17.88
C ILE A 52 -12.60 -7.78 17.31
N THR A 53 -13.64 -8.16 16.56
CA THR A 53 -13.65 -9.40 15.78
C THR A 53 -13.25 -9.08 14.34
N VAL A 54 -12.20 -9.74 13.86
CA VAL A 54 -11.69 -9.56 12.50
C VAL A 54 -12.10 -10.71 11.60
N LEU A 55 -12.76 -10.40 10.49
CA LEU A 55 -13.18 -11.37 9.48
C LEU A 55 -12.19 -11.35 8.31
N LEU A 56 -11.41 -12.43 8.18
CA LEU A 56 -10.43 -12.68 7.14
C LEU A 56 -10.97 -13.62 6.07
N GLY A 57 -10.43 -13.56 4.87
CA GLY A 57 -10.84 -14.43 3.77
C GLY A 57 -10.31 -13.97 2.43
N HIS A 58 -10.26 -14.87 1.44
CA HIS A 58 -9.89 -14.49 0.08
C HIS A 58 -10.95 -13.58 -0.57
N ASN A 59 -10.62 -12.97 -1.72
CA ASN A 59 -11.61 -12.25 -2.52
C ASN A 59 -12.73 -13.19 -2.96
N GLY A 60 -13.98 -12.77 -2.80
CA GLY A 60 -15.14 -13.62 -3.10
C GLY A 60 -15.49 -14.65 -2.02
N ALA A 61 -14.81 -14.68 -0.87
CA ALA A 61 -15.17 -15.57 0.24
C ALA A 61 -16.54 -15.27 0.87
N GLY A 62 -17.11 -14.09 0.62
CA GLY A 62 -18.41 -13.65 1.16
C GLY A 62 -18.35 -12.55 2.23
N LYS A 63 -17.17 -11.99 2.54
CA LYS A 63 -16.98 -10.99 3.61
C LYS A 63 -17.87 -9.74 3.49
N SER A 64 -17.74 -8.99 2.39
CA SER A 64 -18.57 -7.79 2.17
C SER A 64 -20.04 -8.15 1.99
N THR A 65 -20.36 -9.34 1.47
CA THR A 65 -21.74 -9.83 1.43
C THR A 65 -22.31 -10.04 2.83
N THR A 66 -21.53 -10.58 3.77
CA THR A 66 -21.91 -10.70 5.18
C THR A 66 -22.13 -9.34 5.82
N LEU A 67 -21.26 -8.37 5.58
CA LEU A 67 -21.44 -7.00 6.09
C LEU A 67 -22.71 -6.34 5.52
N ASN A 68 -22.96 -6.49 4.22
CA ASN A 68 -24.16 -5.96 3.58
C ASN A 68 -25.46 -6.61 4.08
N MET A 69 -25.40 -7.86 4.53
CA MET A 69 -26.52 -8.50 5.23
C MET A 69 -26.72 -7.91 6.64
N LEU A 70 -25.64 -7.75 7.40
CA LEU A 70 -25.69 -7.16 8.74
C LEU A 70 -26.21 -5.72 8.75
N THR A 71 -25.92 -4.94 7.70
CA THR A 71 -26.41 -3.55 7.56
C THR A 71 -27.86 -3.48 7.08
N GLY A 72 -28.41 -4.61 6.60
CA GLY A 72 -29.72 -4.70 5.97
C GLY A 72 -29.79 -4.03 4.60
N ILE A 73 -28.65 -3.76 3.94
CA ILE A 73 -28.65 -3.32 2.52
C ILE A 73 -29.15 -4.47 1.64
N ILE A 74 -28.78 -5.70 2.01
CA ILE A 74 -29.15 -6.92 1.29
C ILE A 74 -29.80 -7.89 2.30
N PRO A 75 -31.05 -8.33 2.09
CA PRO A 75 -31.66 -9.29 3.00
C PRO A 75 -30.98 -10.67 2.86
N PRO A 76 -30.83 -11.44 3.96
CA PRO A 76 -30.38 -12.82 3.87
C PRO A 76 -31.39 -13.68 3.11
N THR A 77 -30.90 -14.73 2.45
CA THR A 77 -31.76 -15.73 1.78
C THR A 77 -32.33 -16.72 2.79
N ALA A 78 -31.56 -17.06 3.83
CA ALA A 78 -31.97 -17.89 4.95
C ALA A 78 -31.13 -17.54 6.19
N GLY A 79 -31.63 -17.90 7.38
CA GLY A 79 -31.02 -17.53 8.66
C GLY A 79 -31.30 -16.08 9.06
N THR A 80 -30.76 -15.67 10.21
CA THR A 80 -30.94 -14.32 10.76
C THR A 80 -29.68 -13.82 11.47
N ALA A 81 -29.63 -12.53 11.78
CA ALA A 81 -28.62 -11.95 12.65
C ALA A 81 -29.27 -11.02 13.68
N LEU A 82 -28.71 -10.99 14.89
CA LEU A 82 -29.15 -10.15 15.99
C LEU A 82 -28.07 -9.10 16.29
N ILE A 83 -28.45 -7.84 16.30
CA ILE A 83 -27.59 -6.71 16.68
C ILE A 83 -28.14 -6.12 17.98
N ASN A 84 -27.40 -6.25 19.08
CA ASN A 84 -27.85 -5.85 20.43
C ASN A 84 -29.23 -6.44 20.80
N GLY A 85 -29.48 -7.68 20.41
CA GLY A 85 -30.76 -8.38 20.63
C GLY A 85 -31.88 -8.01 19.65
N LYS A 86 -31.59 -7.20 18.62
CA LYS A 86 -32.55 -6.80 17.58
C LYS A 86 -32.29 -7.53 16.28
N ASP A 87 -33.31 -8.18 15.75
CA ASP A 87 -33.21 -9.00 14.54
C ASP A 87 -33.18 -8.12 13.28
N ILE A 88 -32.25 -8.40 12.36
CA ILE A 88 -32.05 -7.63 11.12
C ILE A 88 -33.13 -7.85 10.07
N CYS A 89 -33.93 -8.91 10.17
CA CYS A 89 -35.01 -9.24 9.24
C CYS A 89 -36.34 -8.65 9.71
N THR A 90 -36.61 -8.65 11.03
CA THR A 90 -37.89 -8.15 11.58
C THR A 90 -37.80 -6.74 12.15
N GLU A 91 -36.67 -6.34 12.75
CA GLU A 91 -36.49 -5.08 13.48
C GLU A 91 -35.32 -4.23 12.91
N VAL A 92 -35.27 -4.09 11.57
CA VAL A 92 -34.18 -3.42 10.84
C VAL A 92 -33.88 -2.01 11.38
N GLU A 93 -34.91 -1.18 11.62
CA GLU A 93 -34.72 0.20 12.06
C GLU A 93 -34.11 0.28 13.46
N ALA A 94 -34.56 -0.58 14.37
CA ALA A 94 -34.03 -0.65 15.73
C ALA A 94 -32.58 -1.13 15.74
N ALA A 95 -32.25 -2.12 14.90
CA ALA A 95 -30.88 -2.57 14.70
C ALA A 95 -29.98 -1.43 14.17
N ARG A 96 -30.44 -0.69 13.16
CA ARG A 96 -29.69 0.42 12.54
C ARG A 96 -29.43 1.61 13.46
N ARG A 97 -30.31 1.92 14.40
CA ARG A 97 -30.11 3.03 15.37
C ARG A 97 -28.82 2.90 16.17
N SER A 98 -28.35 1.67 16.39
CA SER A 98 -27.14 1.39 17.18
C SER A 98 -25.92 0.96 16.35
N LEU A 99 -26.03 1.02 15.01
CA LEU A 99 -25.05 0.52 14.05
C LEU A 99 -24.29 1.67 13.36
N GLY A 100 -22.97 1.63 13.39
CA GLY A 100 -22.09 2.44 12.55
C GLY A 100 -21.50 1.60 11.43
N ILE A 101 -21.36 2.18 10.23
CA ILE A 101 -20.71 1.52 9.09
C ILE A 101 -19.60 2.40 8.52
N CYS A 102 -18.43 1.80 8.31
CA CYS A 102 -17.34 2.36 7.51
C CYS A 102 -17.19 1.47 6.26
N PRO A 103 -17.78 1.84 5.10
CA PRO A 103 -17.73 1.03 3.88
C PRO A 103 -16.35 1.09 3.19
N GLN A 104 -16.14 0.20 2.20
CA GLN A 104 -14.88 0.12 1.45
C GLN A 104 -14.56 1.39 0.64
N HIS A 105 -15.57 2.12 0.16
CA HIS A 105 -15.40 3.39 -0.53
C HIS A 105 -15.80 4.55 0.38
N ASP A 106 -14.98 5.62 0.42
CA ASP A 106 -15.24 6.78 1.28
C ASP A 106 -16.55 7.48 0.88
N VAL A 107 -17.58 7.38 1.72
CA VAL A 107 -18.86 8.08 1.53
C VAL A 107 -18.78 9.44 2.23
N LEU A 108 -18.08 10.39 1.58
CA LEU A 108 -17.89 11.75 2.07
C LEU A 108 -18.47 12.78 1.11
N PHE A 109 -19.00 13.88 1.65
CA PHE A 109 -19.49 15.00 0.85
C PHE A 109 -18.32 15.89 0.43
N ALA A 110 -17.99 15.89 -0.87
CA ALA A 110 -16.76 16.50 -1.42
C ALA A 110 -16.55 17.97 -1.01
N ASP A 111 -17.61 18.77 -0.98
CA ASP A 111 -17.56 20.20 -0.70
C ASP A 111 -17.80 20.56 0.79
N MET A 112 -18.08 19.57 1.64
CA MET A 112 -18.29 19.80 3.08
C MET A 112 -16.96 19.72 3.84
N THR A 113 -16.80 20.53 4.89
CA THR A 113 -15.58 20.52 5.71
C THR A 113 -15.53 19.33 6.67
N VAL A 114 -14.34 18.98 7.14
CA VAL A 114 -14.13 17.88 8.10
C VAL A 114 -14.98 18.05 9.37
N ARG A 115 -15.01 19.26 9.93
CA ARG A 115 -15.85 19.58 11.10
C ARG A 115 -17.33 19.34 10.82
N HIS A 116 -17.83 19.84 9.69
CA HIS A 116 -19.24 19.73 9.34
C HIS A 116 -19.69 18.28 9.13
N HIS A 117 -18.80 17.40 8.63
CA HIS A 117 -19.11 15.97 8.52
C HIS A 117 -19.41 15.36 9.89
N ILE A 118 -18.56 15.59 10.90
CA ILE A 118 -18.77 15.05 12.24
C ILE A 118 -20.06 15.61 12.83
N VAL A 119 -20.26 16.93 12.78
CA VAL A 119 -21.50 17.57 13.24
C VAL A 119 -22.74 16.94 12.59
N PHE A 120 -22.69 16.73 11.28
CA PHE A 120 -23.79 16.14 10.51
C PHE A 120 -24.10 14.70 10.96
N PHE A 121 -23.10 13.82 11.02
CA PHE A 121 -23.30 12.42 11.39
C PHE A 121 -23.64 12.24 12.88
N SER A 122 -23.08 13.06 13.77
CA SER A 122 -23.43 13.08 15.19
C SER A 122 -24.89 13.47 15.41
N ARG A 123 -25.36 14.53 14.73
CA ARG A 123 -26.77 14.96 14.80
C ARG A 123 -27.72 13.93 14.20
N LEU A 124 -27.34 13.31 13.08
CA LEU A 124 -28.13 12.25 12.46
C LEU A 124 -28.33 11.04 13.39
N LYS A 125 -27.34 10.74 14.23
CA LYS A 125 -27.40 9.68 15.24
C LYS A 125 -28.04 10.10 16.57
N GLY A 126 -28.52 11.35 16.66
CA GLY A 126 -29.29 11.84 17.80
C GLY A 126 -28.51 12.60 18.87
N VAL A 127 -27.23 12.90 18.65
CA VAL A 127 -26.45 13.79 19.56
C VAL A 127 -26.91 15.23 19.36
N ARG A 128 -27.16 15.96 20.45
CA ARG A 128 -27.74 17.31 20.44
C ARG A 128 -26.95 18.26 21.33
N GLY A 129 -27.13 19.57 21.09
CA GLY A 129 -26.56 20.62 21.92
C GLY A 129 -25.03 20.62 21.95
N GLU A 130 -24.47 20.92 23.12
CA GLU A 130 -23.01 21.03 23.36
C GLU A 130 -22.26 19.71 23.21
N ASP A 131 -22.95 18.57 23.34
CA ASP A 131 -22.31 17.26 23.23
C ASP A 131 -21.82 16.96 21.80
N VAL A 132 -22.41 17.60 20.80
CA VAL A 132 -21.91 17.55 19.41
C VAL A 132 -20.53 18.17 19.33
N GLU A 133 -20.28 19.29 20.03
CA GLU A 133 -18.98 19.95 19.96
C GLU A 133 -17.89 19.25 20.77
N LYS A 134 -18.27 18.62 21.88
CA LYS A 134 -17.38 17.69 22.59
C LYS A 134 -16.97 16.53 21.68
N GLU A 135 -17.92 16.00 20.91
CA GLU A 135 -17.65 14.89 19.99
C GLU A 135 -16.76 15.31 18.81
N VAL A 136 -17.00 16.50 18.25
CA VAL A 136 -16.13 17.09 17.23
C VAL A 136 -14.71 17.27 17.76
N GLN A 137 -14.55 17.87 18.95
CA GLN A 137 -13.24 18.11 19.52
C GLN A 137 -12.50 16.80 19.81
N LYS A 138 -13.20 15.81 20.38
CA LYS A 138 -12.68 14.46 20.62
C LYS A 138 -12.13 13.84 19.33
N TYR A 139 -12.93 13.75 18.26
CA TYR A 139 -12.48 13.09 17.04
C TYR A 139 -11.49 13.93 16.21
N MET A 140 -11.52 15.25 16.30
CA MET A 140 -10.50 16.11 15.69
C MET A 140 -9.12 15.86 16.30
N GLN A 141 -9.06 15.73 17.63
CA GLN A 141 -7.84 15.42 18.36
C GLN A 141 -7.35 14.01 18.06
N ILE A 142 -8.23 13.00 18.16
CA ILE A 142 -7.86 11.58 17.90
C ILE A 142 -7.40 11.37 16.45
N MET A 143 -7.95 12.09 15.47
CA MET A 143 -7.52 11.97 14.07
C MET A 143 -6.28 12.79 13.71
N GLU A 144 -5.80 13.67 14.60
CA GLU A 144 -4.76 14.68 14.33
C GLU A 144 -5.10 15.57 13.12
N LEU A 145 -6.39 15.90 12.95
CA LEU A 145 -6.89 16.71 11.82
C LEU A 145 -7.29 18.12 12.24
N GLU A 146 -6.86 18.59 13.40
CA GLU A 146 -7.21 19.91 13.96
C GLU A 146 -6.91 21.06 12.98
N HIS A 147 -5.70 21.08 12.43
CA HIS A 147 -5.26 22.08 11.44
C HIS A 147 -6.01 21.98 10.10
N LYS A 148 -6.68 20.86 9.83
CA LYS A 148 -7.49 20.62 8.62
C LYS A 148 -8.99 20.60 8.88
N SER A 149 -9.44 20.96 10.08
CA SER A 149 -10.85 20.94 10.48
C SER A 149 -11.78 21.74 9.55
N LYS A 150 -11.29 22.88 9.03
CA LYS A 150 -12.00 23.77 8.11
C LYS A 150 -11.77 23.45 6.62
N VAL A 151 -10.94 22.47 6.31
CA VAL A 151 -10.65 22.05 4.93
C VAL A 151 -11.79 21.17 4.41
N THR A 152 -12.13 21.29 3.13
CA THR A 152 -13.15 20.47 2.47
C THR A 152 -12.65 19.06 2.20
N ALA A 153 -13.55 18.07 2.24
CA ALA A 153 -13.18 16.67 2.08
C ALA A 153 -12.45 16.38 0.76
N LYS A 154 -12.79 17.07 -0.35
CA LYS A 154 -12.10 16.90 -1.65
C LYS A 154 -10.59 17.14 -1.59
N ASN A 155 -10.16 18.08 -0.77
CA ASN A 155 -8.76 18.51 -0.62
C ASN A 155 -7.98 17.68 0.41
N LEU A 156 -8.60 16.71 1.05
CA LEU A 156 -7.92 15.75 1.93
C LEU A 156 -7.19 14.69 1.10
N SER A 157 -6.07 14.19 1.63
CA SER A 157 -5.42 12.99 1.09
C SER A 157 -6.32 11.77 1.27
N GLY A 158 -6.11 10.70 0.49
CA GLY A 158 -6.90 9.47 0.59
C GLY A 158 -6.94 8.90 2.02
N GLY A 159 -5.79 8.82 2.69
CA GLY A 159 -5.75 8.37 4.08
C GLY A 159 -6.47 9.29 5.08
N MET A 160 -6.45 10.61 4.85
CA MET A 160 -7.21 11.56 5.67
C MET A 160 -8.73 11.44 5.44
N LYS A 161 -9.16 11.18 4.19
CA LYS A 161 -10.56 10.87 3.86
C LYS A 161 -11.00 9.60 4.57
N ARG A 162 -10.18 8.55 4.52
CA ARG A 162 -10.49 7.28 5.20
C ARG A 162 -10.63 7.44 6.72
N LYS A 163 -9.72 8.19 7.37
CA LYS A 163 -9.82 8.52 8.80
C LYS A 163 -11.13 9.25 9.13
N LEU A 164 -11.50 10.25 8.32
CA LEU A 164 -12.77 10.97 8.49
C LEU A 164 -13.97 10.03 8.34
N CYS A 165 -13.96 9.14 7.34
CA CYS A 165 -15.02 8.17 7.12
C CYS A 165 -15.18 7.21 8.31
N LEU A 166 -14.07 6.72 8.87
CA LEU A 166 -14.08 5.90 10.08
C LEU A 166 -14.66 6.65 11.28
N CYS A 167 -14.31 7.93 11.45
CA CYS A 167 -14.88 8.73 12.52
C CYS A 167 -16.38 8.94 12.35
N CYS A 168 -16.88 9.19 11.14
CA CYS A 168 -18.32 9.25 10.88
C CYS A 168 -19.05 7.95 11.31
N ALA A 169 -18.41 6.79 11.15
CA ALA A 169 -18.93 5.51 11.63
C ALA A 169 -18.96 5.42 13.16
N LEU A 170 -17.94 5.96 13.85
CA LEU A 170 -17.78 5.96 15.30
C LEU A 170 -18.60 7.04 16.03
N CYS A 171 -18.91 8.16 15.38
CA CYS A 171 -19.71 9.24 15.95
C CYS A 171 -21.09 8.76 16.44
N GLY A 172 -21.71 9.48 17.36
CA GLY A 172 -23.02 9.17 17.93
C GLY A 172 -23.04 8.00 18.90
N ASN A 173 -21.92 7.70 19.57
CA ASN A 173 -21.78 6.62 20.55
C ASN A 173 -22.36 5.27 20.05
N THR A 174 -22.03 4.89 18.81
CA THR A 174 -22.51 3.64 18.19
C THR A 174 -21.98 2.42 18.94
N ARG A 175 -22.90 1.53 19.34
CA ARG A 175 -22.60 0.31 20.11
C ARG A 175 -22.06 -0.82 19.24
N ALA A 176 -22.49 -0.90 17.99
CA ALA A 176 -22.01 -1.86 17.00
C ALA A 176 -21.39 -1.11 15.82
N VAL A 177 -20.17 -1.45 15.42
CA VAL A 177 -19.45 -0.78 14.33
C VAL A 177 -18.93 -1.81 13.35
N LEU A 178 -19.29 -1.66 12.07
CA LEU A 178 -18.86 -2.53 10.98
C LEU A 178 -17.89 -1.76 10.09
N CYS A 179 -16.67 -2.26 9.93
CA CYS A 179 -15.65 -1.64 9.10
C CYS A 179 -15.30 -2.59 7.95
N ASP A 180 -15.49 -2.15 6.71
CA ASP A 180 -15.09 -2.87 5.51
C ASP A 180 -13.75 -2.32 4.99
N GLU A 181 -12.66 -3.04 5.25
CA GLU A 181 -11.28 -2.65 4.89
C GLU A 181 -10.89 -1.20 5.28
N PRO A 182 -10.93 -0.83 6.58
CA PRO A 182 -10.74 0.56 7.02
C PRO A 182 -9.32 1.09 6.83
N SER A 183 -8.32 0.22 6.69
CA SER A 183 -6.90 0.59 6.49
C SER A 183 -6.49 0.74 5.02
N SER A 184 -7.40 0.46 4.08
CA SER A 184 -7.11 0.44 2.64
C SER A 184 -6.70 1.83 2.13
N GLY A 185 -5.58 1.89 1.39
CA GLY A 185 -5.06 3.14 0.84
C GLY A 185 -4.35 4.06 1.84
N ILE A 186 -4.06 3.57 3.05
CA ILE A 186 -3.26 4.27 4.08
C ILE A 186 -1.86 3.65 4.15
N ASP A 187 -0.83 4.50 4.26
CA ASP A 187 0.57 4.13 4.49
C ASP A 187 0.77 3.51 5.89
N ALA A 188 1.90 2.82 6.12
CA ALA A 188 2.18 2.11 7.38
C ALA A 188 2.06 3.01 8.63
N ALA A 189 2.63 4.21 8.59
CA ALA A 189 2.55 5.16 9.71
C ALA A 189 1.10 5.64 9.95
N GLY A 190 0.38 6.02 8.88
CA GLY A 190 -1.02 6.40 8.98
C GLY A 190 -1.93 5.27 9.48
N ARG A 191 -1.62 4.03 9.11
CA ARG A 191 -2.35 2.81 9.51
C ARG A 191 -2.20 2.53 11.01
N ARG A 192 -0.99 2.66 11.56
CA ARG A 192 -0.72 2.50 13.00
C ARG A 192 -1.60 3.45 13.83
N ARG A 193 -1.66 4.72 13.45
CA ARG A 193 -2.54 5.72 14.11
C ARG A 193 -4.03 5.36 14.01
N LEU A 194 -4.46 4.80 12.88
CA LEU A 194 -5.84 4.31 12.72
C LEU A 194 -6.11 3.12 13.65
N TRP A 195 -5.11 2.24 13.83
CA TRP A 195 -5.22 1.12 14.75
C TRP A 195 -5.33 1.58 16.20
N ASP A 196 -4.52 2.55 16.61
CA ASP A 196 -4.56 3.14 17.95
C ASP A 196 -5.94 3.75 18.24
N LEU A 197 -6.54 4.42 17.23
CA LEU A 197 -7.90 4.94 17.30
C LEU A 197 -8.93 3.81 17.50
N LEU A 198 -8.85 2.72 16.74
CA LEU A 198 -9.76 1.58 16.89
C LEU A 198 -9.60 0.87 18.24
N LEU A 199 -8.37 0.70 18.72
CA LEU A 199 -8.07 0.10 20.01
C LEU A 199 -8.59 0.97 21.16
N THR A 200 -8.47 2.29 21.04
CA THR A 200 -8.98 3.25 22.04
C THR A 200 -10.52 3.27 22.06
N GLU A 201 -11.15 3.28 20.89
CA GLU A 201 -12.62 3.36 20.76
C GLU A 201 -13.34 2.01 20.92
N LYS A 202 -12.62 0.89 21.09
CA LYS A 202 -13.26 -0.43 21.27
C LYS A 202 -14.05 -0.53 22.57
N ILE A 203 -13.65 0.22 23.60
CA ILE A 203 -14.29 0.17 24.92
C ILE A 203 -15.74 0.65 24.79
N GLY A 204 -16.68 -0.19 25.23
CA GLY A 204 -18.11 0.05 25.16
C GLY A 204 -18.79 -0.40 23.86
N ARG A 205 -18.02 -0.84 22.85
CA ARG A 205 -18.50 -1.14 21.48
C ARG A 205 -18.20 -2.59 21.07
N THR A 206 -18.95 -3.09 20.09
CA THR A 206 -18.68 -4.35 19.38
C THR A 206 -18.22 -3.98 17.97
N VAL A 207 -16.96 -4.29 17.63
CA VAL A 207 -16.39 -3.91 16.34
C VAL A 207 -16.19 -5.15 15.49
N LEU A 208 -16.79 -5.17 14.30
CA LEU A 208 -16.50 -6.15 13.26
C LEU A 208 -15.70 -5.48 12.16
N LEU A 209 -14.50 -5.98 11.92
CA LEU A 209 -13.59 -5.45 10.92
C LEU A 209 -13.31 -6.50 9.86
N THR A 210 -13.52 -6.20 8.59
CA THR A 210 -12.96 -7.01 7.51
C THR A 210 -11.62 -6.40 7.11
N THR A 211 -10.65 -7.27 6.85
CA THR A 211 -9.38 -6.84 6.27
C THR A 211 -8.79 -7.96 5.44
N HIS A 212 -7.93 -7.56 4.52
CA HIS A 212 -7.06 -8.45 3.78
C HIS A 212 -5.63 -8.47 4.36
N TYR A 213 -5.31 -7.50 5.22
CA TYR A 213 -4.01 -7.40 5.88
C TYR A 213 -4.00 -8.27 7.13
N MET A 214 -3.17 -9.30 7.12
CA MET A 214 -3.09 -10.25 8.22
C MET A 214 -2.44 -9.64 9.46
N ASP A 215 -1.50 -8.70 9.26
CA ASP A 215 -0.91 -7.92 10.34
C ASP A 215 -1.93 -7.03 11.07
N GLU A 216 -2.86 -6.42 10.34
CA GLU A 216 -3.98 -5.68 10.94
C GLU A 216 -4.83 -6.60 11.81
N ALA A 217 -5.16 -7.79 11.30
CA ALA A 217 -5.93 -8.77 12.07
C ALA A 217 -5.20 -9.25 13.32
N ASN A 218 -3.88 -9.38 13.25
CA ASN A 218 -3.05 -9.81 14.37
C ASN A 218 -2.87 -8.73 15.44
N VAL A 219 -2.87 -7.45 15.06
CA VAL A 219 -2.75 -6.32 16.01
C VAL A 219 -4.11 -5.91 16.59
N LEU A 220 -5.13 -5.77 15.74
CA LEU A 220 -6.46 -5.30 16.16
C LEU A 220 -7.34 -6.40 16.72
N GLY A 221 -7.24 -7.62 16.17
CA GLY A 221 -8.21 -8.67 16.44
C GLY A 221 -8.03 -9.28 17.82
N ASP A 222 -8.97 -9.02 18.72
CA ASP A 222 -9.16 -9.85 19.92
C ASP A 222 -9.58 -11.27 19.49
N ARG A 223 -10.34 -11.38 18.38
CA ARG A 223 -10.71 -12.63 17.73
C ARG A 223 -10.59 -12.54 16.21
N ILE A 224 -10.20 -13.64 15.59
CA ILE A 224 -10.09 -13.77 14.14
C ILE A 224 -11.01 -14.90 13.66
N ALA A 225 -11.81 -14.60 12.65
CA ALA A 225 -12.65 -15.54 11.92
C ALA A 225 -12.12 -15.66 10.48
N ILE A 226 -11.75 -16.86 10.03
CA ILE A 226 -11.27 -17.10 8.66
C ILE A 226 -12.40 -17.71 7.83
N LEU A 227 -12.82 -16.99 6.78
CA LEU A 227 -13.85 -17.38 5.84
C LEU A 227 -13.23 -17.86 4.52
N SER A 228 -13.67 -19.02 4.03
CA SER A 228 -13.24 -19.59 2.75
C SER A 228 -14.43 -20.24 2.06
N ASN A 229 -14.65 -19.95 0.78
CA ASN A 229 -15.76 -20.47 -0.03
C ASN A 229 -17.17 -20.33 0.62
N GLY A 230 -17.40 -19.23 1.33
CA GLY A 230 -18.66 -18.94 2.01
C GLY A 230 -18.84 -19.60 3.38
N GLU A 231 -17.85 -20.36 3.87
CA GLU A 231 -17.90 -21.13 5.11
C GLU A 231 -16.81 -20.67 6.09
N LEU A 232 -17.17 -20.63 7.38
CA LEU A 232 -16.22 -20.34 8.47
C LEU A 232 -15.29 -21.54 8.68
N GLN A 233 -13.99 -21.36 8.47
CA GLN A 233 -12.98 -22.42 8.62
C GLN A 233 -12.45 -22.50 10.04
N CYS A 234 -12.15 -21.35 10.65
CA CYS A 234 -11.71 -21.30 12.04
C CYS A 234 -12.10 -19.97 12.68
N TYR A 235 -12.23 -20.01 14.00
CA TYR A 235 -12.56 -18.88 14.84
C TYR A 235 -11.85 -19.02 16.19
N GLY A 236 -11.19 -17.96 16.66
CA GLY A 236 -10.46 -17.97 17.92
C GLY A 236 -9.61 -16.72 18.10
N THR A 237 -8.86 -16.63 19.19
CA THR A 237 -7.87 -15.55 19.34
C THR A 237 -6.70 -15.78 18.38
N PRO A 238 -5.98 -14.72 17.94
CA PRO A 238 -4.82 -14.88 17.06
C PRO A 238 -3.80 -15.87 17.63
N PHE A 239 -3.63 -15.83 18.95
CA PHE A 239 -2.78 -16.72 19.70
C PHE A 239 -3.23 -18.19 19.60
N ASP A 240 -4.51 -18.48 19.86
CA ASP A 240 -5.07 -19.84 19.78
C ASP A 240 -4.94 -20.43 18.38
N LEU A 241 -5.15 -19.60 17.34
CA LEU A 241 -5.05 -20.04 15.95
C LEU A 241 -3.61 -20.39 15.56
N LYS A 242 -2.63 -19.57 15.98
CA LYS A 242 -1.21 -19.89 15.77
C LYS A 242 -0.77 -21.13 16.52
N LYS A 243 -1.27 -21.36 17.73
CA LYS A 243 -0.95 -22.58 18.49
C LYS A 243 -1.57 -23.83 17.87
N ARG A 244 -2.83 -23.77 17.44
CA ARG A 244 -3.55 -24.91 16.87
C ARG A 244 -3.11 -25.26 15.45
N TYR A 245 -2.82 -24.24 14.65
CA TYR A 245 -2.59 -24.39 13.21
C TYR A 245 -1.24 -23.90 12.74
N GLY A 246 -0.53 -23.10 13.53
CA GLY A 246 0.79 -22.59 13.18
C GLY A 246 1.81 -23.71 13.00
N LEU A 247 2.91 -23.36 12.33
CA LEU A 247 3.92 -24.31 11.89
C LEU A 247 5.20 -24.22 12.74
N GLY A 248 5.08 -23.77 13.99
CA GLY A 248 6.19 -23.53 14.91
C GLY A 248 6.95 -22.23 14.63
N TYR A 249 8.26 -22.26 14.80
CA TYR A 249 9.16 -21.13 14.56
C TYR A 249 9.87 -21.30 13.21
N ARG A 250 10.29 -20.19 12.61
CA ARG A 250 11.14 -20.17 11.42
C ARG A 250 12.47 -19.54 11.79
N LEU A 251 13.54 -20.32 11.64
CA LEU A 251 14.92 -19.92 11.84
C LEU A 251 15.51 -19.52 10.50
N VAL A 252 16.08 -18.33 10.43
CA VAL A 252 16.77 -17.80 9.25
C VAL A 252 18.23 -17.64 9.61
N CYS A 253 19.11 -18.43 9.00
CA CYS A 253 20.55 -18.35 9.17
C CYS A 253 21.14 -17.55 8.02
N VAL A 254 21.91 -16.51 8.31
CA VAL A 254 22.68 -15.74 7.33
C VAL A 254 24.04 -16.38 7.19
N THR A 255 24.39 -16.73 5.97
CA THR A 255 25.62 -17.46 5.63
C THR A 255 26.58 -16.56 4.89
N GLU A 256 27.87 -16.66 5.19
CA GLU A 256 28.92 -16.06 4.38
C GLU A 256 29.27 -16.94 3.16
N ASP A 257 30.10 -16.40 2.26
CA ASP A 257 30.52 -17.10 1.05
C ASP A 257 31.31 -18.39 1.39
N GLY A 258 30.80 -19.53 0.91
CA GLY A 258 31.40 -20.85 1.12
C GLY A 258 31.01 -21.54 2.44
N CYS A 259 29.83 -21.21 2.99
CA CYS A 259 29.15 -21.98 4.05
C CYS A 259 28.69 -23.37 3.54
N ASP A 260 28.92 -24.41 4.35
CA ASP A 260 28.42 -25.76 4.09
C ASP A 260 27.02 -25.95 4.69
N VAL A 261 26.01 -25.96 3.82
CA VAL A 261 24.60 -26.12 4.20
C VAL A 261 24.32 -27.52 4.75
N ASP A 262 25.05 -28.54 4.31
CA ASP A 262 24.85 -29.91 4.76
C ASP A 262 25.38 -30.06 6.20
N ALA A 263 26.55 -29.50 6.50
CA ALA A 263 27.07 -29.42 7.87
C ALA A 263 26.14 -28.66 8.82
N LEU A 264 25.57 -27.52 8.36
CA LEU A 264 24.56 -26.77 9.11
C LEU A 264 23.31 -27.62 9.37
N THR A 265 22.85 -28.37 8.36
CA THR A 265 21.67 -29.25 8.49
C THR A 265 21.95 -30.40 9.45
N GLU A 266 23.17 -30.95 9.46
CA GLU A 266 23.58 -32.00 10.39
C GLU A 266 23.61 -31.52 11.84
N LEU A 267 24.10 -30.30 12.10
CA LEU A 267 24.02 -29.66 13.41
C LEU A 267 22.56 -29.50 13.86
N MET A 268 21.69 -29.03 12.96
CA MET A 268 20.25 -28.90 13.26
C MET A 268 19.63 -30.28 13.58
N ALA A 269 20.01 -31.32 12.83
CA ALA A 269 19.47 -32.67 12.95
C ALA A 269 19.78 -33.34 14.31
N LYS A 270 20.88 -32.95 14.96
CA LYS A 270 21.25 -33.41 16.32
C LYS A 270 20.17 -33.10 17.35
N HIS A 271 19.50 -31.96 17.23
CA HIS A 271 18.45 -31.52 18.16
C HIS A 271 17.05 -31.87 17.67
N ILE A 272 16.81 -31.73 16.36
CA ILE A 272 15.51 -31.91 15.72
C ILE A 272 15.63 -32.97 14.61
N PRO A 273 15.10 -34.19 14.79
CA PRO A 273 15.22 -35.25 13.79
C PRO A 273 14.46 -34.90 12.50
N ASN A 274 14.98 -35.34 11.35
CA ASN A 274 14.39 -35.14 10.02
C ASN A 274 14.18 -33.68 9.59
N ILE A 275 14.96 -32.75 10.14
CA ILE A 275 14.92 -31.35 9.70
C ILE A 275 15.57 -31.19 8.33
N GLN A 276 14.93 -30.41 7.46
CA GLN A 276 15.43 -30.05 6.14
C GLN A 276 15.24 -28.55 5.91
N PRO A 277 16.11 -27.91 5.09
CA PRO A 277 15.92 -26.52 4.75
C PRO A 277 14.62 -26.31 3.95
N GLU A 278 13.79 -25.36 4.38
CA GLU A 278 12.56 -24.93 3.67
C GLU A 278 12.93 -24.22 2.35
N SER A 279 14.01 -23.43 2.39
CA SER A 279 14.60 -22.77 1.22
C SER A 279 16.02 -22.30 1.51
N THR A 280 16.86 -22.35 0.48
CA THR A 280 18.20 -21.74 0.47
C THR A 280 18.18 -20.62 -0.57
N VAL A 281 18.41 -19.38 -0.15
CA VAL A 281 18.36 -18.19 -1.01
C VAL A 281 19.63 -17.38 -0.84
N ALA A 282 20.49 -17.37 -1.86
CA ALA A 282 21.72 -16.57 -1.94
C ALA A 282 22.67 -16.72 -0.73
N SER A 283 22.41 -15.98 0.35
CA SER A 283 23.20 -15.93 1.59
C SER A 283 22.34 -16.21 2.84
N GLU A 284 21.17 -16.85 2.66
CA GLU A 284 20.27 -17.21 3.76
C GLU A 284 19.76 -18.65 3.62
N VAL A 285 19.77 -19.39 4.73
CA VAL A 285 19.19 -20.73 4.85
C VAL A 285 18.04 -20.67 5.84
N ILE A 286 16.85 -21.10 5.41
CA ILE A 286 15.63 -21.02 6.20
C ILE A 286 15.21 -22.42 6.66
N TYR A 287 15.09 -22.61 7.97
CA TYR A 287 14.57 -23.82 8.60
C TYR A 287 13.23 -23.57 9.27
N ARG A 288 12.37 -24.60 9.26
CA ARG A 288 11.10 -24.60 10.00
C ARG A 288 11.21 -25.51 11.21
N LEU A 289 11.18 -24.91 12.40
CA LEU A 289 11.32 -25.57 13.68
C LEU A 289 9.94 -25.98 14.25
N PRO A 290 9.63 -27.28 14.41
CA PRO A 290 8.34 -27.74 14.94
C PRO A 290 8.17 -27.44 16.43
N SER A 291 7.00 -26.95 16.83
CA SER A 291 6.70 -26.58 18.23
C SER A 291 6.85 -27.71 19.26
N GLU A 292 6.87 -28.97 18.82
CA GLU A 292 7.10 -30.15 19.66
C GLU A 292 8.49 -30.15 20.31
N TYR A 293 9.49 -29.53 19.67
CA TYR A 293 10.87 -29.50 20.14
C TYR A 293 11.26 -28.16 20.80
N THR A 294 10.28 -27.35 21.22
CA THR A 294 10.53 -26.01 21.80
C THR A 294 11.52 -26.05 22.98
N SER A 295 11.48 -27.10 23.82
CA SER A 295 12.40 -27.26 24.95
C SER A 295 13.86 -27.47 24.54
N LYS A 296 14.13 -27.92 23.30
CA LYS A 296 15.48 -28.13 22.77
C LYS A 296 16.04 -26.91 22.04
N TYR A 297 15.22 -25.88 21.78
CA TYR A 297 15.66 -24.71 21.03
C TYR A 297 16.78 -23.94 21.72
N ALA A 298 16.74 -23.82 23.05
CA ALA A 298 17.81 -23.16 23.79
C ALA A 298 19.17 -23.84 23.55
N ALA A 299 19.21 -25.17 23.58
CA ALA A 299 20.43 -25.94 23.32
C ALA A 299 20.89 -25.84 21.85
N LEU A 300 19.94 -25.87 20.90
CA LEU A 300 20.21 -25.71 19.48
C LEU A 300 20.83 -24.34 19.16
N LEU A 301 20.27 -23.27 19.71
CA LEU A 301 20.77 -21.91 19.47
C LEU A 301 22.16 -21.70 20.09
N ASN A 302 22.42 -22.32 21.24
CA ASN A 302 23.72 -22.26 21.88
C ASN A 302 24.80 -23.02 21.08
N ASP A 303 24.47 -24.18 20.50
CA ASP A 303 25.36 -24.90 19.60
C ASP A 303 25.62 -24.09 18.31
N LEU A 304 24.61 -23.38 17.78
CA LEU A 304 24.75 -22.47 16.64
C LEU A 304 25.68 -21.28 16.93
N ASP A 305 25.55 -20.66 18.10
CA ASP A 305 26.42 -19.56 18.51
C ASP A 305 27.88 -20.04 18.62
N ARG A 306 28.10 -21.23 19.19
CA ARG A 306 29.43 -21.83 19.36
C ARG A 306 30.12 -22.19 18.04
N GLU A 307 29.39 -22.78 17.11
CA GLU A 307 29.93 -23.28 15.83
C GLU A 307 29.76 -22.27 14.68
N SER A 308 29.33 -21.04 14.98
CA SER A 308 29.06 -19.97 14.02
C SER A 308 30.24 -19.67 13.08
N GLN A 309 31.47 -19.55 13.61
CA GLN A 309 32.66 -19.26 12.81
C GLN A 309 33.07 -20.42 11.90
N GLU A 310 32.94 -21.67 12.37
CA GLU A 310 33.29 -22.87 11.60
C GLU A 310 32.28 -23.10 10.46
N LEU A 311 31.01 -22.85 10.73
CA LEU A 311 29.92 -22.91 9.75
C LEU A 311 29.85 -21.67 8.86
N LYS A 312 30.68 -20.64 9.09
CA LYS A 312 30.66 -19.35 8.39
C LYS A 312 29.28 -18.68 8.38
N LEU A 313 28.70 -18.55 9.56
CA LEU A 313 27.44 -17.84 9.78
C LEU A 313 27.70 -16.40 10.21
N ASP A 314 27.17 -15.44 9.46
CA ASP A 314 27.18 -14.00 9.81
C ASP A 314 26.16 -13.71 10.95
N GLY A 315 25.14 -14.57 11.09
CA GLY A 315 24.21 -14.54 12.21
C GLY A 315 22.93 -15.32 11.94
N TYR A 316 21.97 -15.28 12.86
CA TYR A 316 20.65 -15.87 12.66
C TYR A 316 19.52 -15.02 13.25
N GLY A 317 18.31 -15.26 12.76
CA GLY A 317 17.08 -14.64 13.25
C GLY A 317 15.98 -15.68 13.46
N ILE A 318 15.22 -15.54 14.53
CA ILE A 318 14.05 -16.37 14.81
C ILE A 318 12.77 -15.56 14.58
N SER A 319 11.86 -16.14 13.80
CA SER A 319 10.53 -15.61 13.55
C SER A 319 9.45 -16.62 13.94
N VAL A 320 8.27 -16.14 14.31
CA VAL A 320 7.14 -16.98 14.71
C VAL A 320 6.17 -17.10 13.55
N ALA A 321 5.50 -18.25 13.41
CA ALA A 321 4.44 -18.42 12.43
C ALA A 321 3.40 -17.29 12.51
N THR A 322 3.11 -16.69 11.36
CA THR A 322 2.16 -15.57 11.26
C THR A 322 0.72 -16.09 11.14
N ILE A 323 -0.28 -15.21 11.32
CA ILE A 323 -1.68 -15.56 10.98
C ILE A 323 -1.80 -15.93 9.50
N GLU A 324 -0.91 -15.42 8.66
CA GLU A 324 -0.90 -15.78 7.25
C GLU A 324 -0.52 -17.23 7.00
N ASP A 325 0.47 -17.75 7.76
CA ASP A 325 0.86 -19.16 7.66
C ASP A 325 -0.31 -20.07 8.01
N VAL A 326 -1.08 -19.69 9.04
CA VAL A 326 -2.34 -20.35 9.41
C VAL A 326 -3.35 -20.25 8.26
N PHE A 327 -3.57 -19.04 7.72
CA PHE A 327 -4.51 -18.81 6.63
C PHE A 327 -4.19 -19.67 5.40
N VAL A 328 -2.92 -19.77 5.01
CA VAL A 328 -2.52 -20.56 3.86
C VAL A 328 -2.58 -22.04 4.13
N LYS A 329 -2.15 -22.52 5.30
CA LYS A 329 -2.32 -23.92 5.69
C LYS A 329 -3.80 -24.35 5.61
N MET A 330 -4.71 -23.50 6.09
CA MET A 330 -6.15 -23.79 6.09
C MET A 330 -6.78 -23.77 4.68
N ASN A 331 -6.23 -22.99 3.74
CA ASN A 331 -6.66 -23.05 2.35
C ASN A 331 -6.04 -24.23 1.59
N LEU A 332 -4.84 -24.66 1.96
CA LEU A 332 -4.13 -25.78 1.34
C LEU A 332 -4.73 -27.15 1.68
N THR A 333 -5.34 -27.31 2.86
CA THR A 333 -6.00 -28.56 3.31
C THR A 333 -7.24 -28.92 2.50
N LYS A 334 -7.80 -28.00 1.70
CA LYS A 334 -8.80 -28.33 0.67
C LYS A 334 -8.08 -28.60 -0.67
N ASN A 335 -7.74 -29.87 -0.94
CA ASN A 335 -7.29 -30.44 -2.22
C ASN A 335 -6.05 -29.86 -2.94
N THR A 336 -5.27 -28.96 -2.34
CA THR A 336 -4.22 -28.22 -3.10
C THR A 336 -2.78 -28.66 -2.80
N LEU A 337 -2.53 -29.31 -1.66
CA LEU A 337 -1.17 -29.73 -1.23
C LEU A 337 -0.46 -30.69 -2.21
N MET A 338 -1.21 -31.63 -2.83
CA MET A 338 -0.68 -32.51 -3.88
C MET A 338 -0.36 -31.76 -5.19
N ASN A 339 -1.10 -30.70 -5.50
CA ASN A 339 -0.83 -29.88 -6.69
C ASN A 339 0.34 -28.91 -6.44
N SER A 340 0.50 -28.30 -5.26
CA SER A 340 1.55 -27.30 -5.03
C SER A 340 2.99 -27.85 -5.04
N LEU A 341 3.19 -29.09 -4.61
CA LEU A 341 4.52 -29.74 -4.65
C LEU A 341 4.87 -30.21 -6.07
N ASN A 342 3.87 -30.65 -6.85
CA ASN A 342 4.05 -30.94 -8.27
C ASN A 342 4.24 -29.67 -9.10
N VAL A 343 3.53 -28.58 -8.77
CA VAL A 343 3.65 -27.26 -9.41
C VAL A 343 5.05 -26.68 -9.24
N LYS A 344 5.73 -26.80 -8.08
CA LYS A 344 7.14 -26.34 -7.97
C LYS A 344 8.11 -27.05 -8.94
N LYS A 345 7.90 -28.35 -9.21
CA LYS A 345 8.73 -29.11 -10.18
C LYS A 345 8.28 -28.92 -11.63
N GLU A 346 6.98 -28.75 -11.87
CA GLU A 346 6.41 -28.49 -13.19
C GLU A 346 6.62 -27.05 -13.66
N ASP A 347 6.53 -26.05 -12.78
CA ASP A 347 6.79 -24.63 -13.07
C ASP A 347 8.26 -24.41 -13.44
N GLN A 348 9.19 -25.05 -12.75
CA GLN A 348 10.61 -25.03 -13.12
C GLN A 348 10.86 -25.71 -14.49
N ARG A 349 10.13 -26.78 -14.82
CA ARG A 349 10.21 -27.41 -16.16
C ARG A 349 9.54 -26.56 -17.24
N GLN A 350 8.37 -25.97 -16.98
CA GLN A 350 7.67 -25.07 -17.89
C GLN A 350 8.46 -23.79 -18.15
N PHE A 351 9.10 -23.23 -17.13
CA PHE A 351 9.94 -22.04 -17.26
C PHE A 351 11.27 -22.32 -17.97
N ARG A 352 11.84 -23.52 -17.80
CA ARG A 352 12.98 -23.94 -18.62
C ARG A 352 12.61 -24.16 -20.09
N ASN A 353 11.36 -24.50 -20.37
CA ASN A 353 10.80 -24.67 -21.72
C ASN A 353 10.21 -23.38 -22.31
N LEU A 354 10.25 -22.26 -21.57
CA LEU A 354 9.75 -20.97 -22.02
C LEU A 354 10.67 -20.46 -23.13
N SER A 355 10.17 -20.50 -24.36
CA SER A 355 10.85 -20.06 -25.58
C SER A 355 11.29 -18.58 -25.58
N ILE A 356 10.99 -17.86 -24.48
CA ILE A 356 11.30 -16.46 -24.27
C ILE A 356 12.77 -16.23 -23.91
N PHE A 357 13.45 -17.21 -23.31
CA PHE A 357 14.87 -17.07 -22.93
C PHE A 357 15.82 -17.25 -24.12
N ASP A 358 15.41 -18.05 -25.12
CA ASP A 358 16.13 -18.25 -26.38
C ASP A 358 15.88 -17.12 -27.41
N LEU A 359 15.24 -16.02 -26.98
CA LEU A 359 15.06 -14.83 -27.82
C LEU A 359 16.37 -14.06 -27.95
N LYS A 360 17.22 -14.48 -28.88
CA LYS A 360 18.13 -13.53 -29.53
C LYS A 360 17.28 -12.60 -30.38
N LEU A 361 17.02 -11.39 -29.88
CA LEU A 361 16.41 -10.34 -30.67
C LEU A 361 17.32 -10.11 -31.89
N PRO A 362 16.88 -10.44 -33.12
CA PRO A 362 17.73 -10.26 -34.28
C PRO A 362 18.01 -8.77 -34.46
N ASP A 363 19.27 -8.42 -34.72
CA ASP A 363 19.65 -7.09 -35.20
C ASP A 363 19.07 -6.89 -36.61
N ARG A 364 17.79 -6.55 -36.65
CA ARG A 364 17.10 -6.22 -37.89
C ARG A 364 17.19 -4.74 -38.16
N ASN A 365 17.24 -4.41 -39.45
CA ASN A 365 17.23 -3.04 -39.97
C ASN A 365 16.12 -2.19 -39.32
N LEU A 366 16.42 -0.91 -39.08
CA LEU A 366 15.51 0.10 -38.52
C LEU A 366 14.13 0.08 -39.18
N TRP A 367 14.07 -0.09 -40.50
CA TRP A 367 12.84 -0.20 -41.27
C TRP A 367 11.95 -1.37 -40.86
N SER A 368 12.53 -2.54 -40.60
CA SER A 368 11.74 -3.70 -40.17
C SER A 368 11.16 -3.51 -38.77
N ARG A 369 11.92 -2.85 -37.87
CA ARG A 369 11.44 -2.47 -36.53
C ARG A 369 10.29 -1.49 -36.68
N PHE A 370 10.44 -0.45 -37.50
CA PHE A 370 9.39 0.52 -37.78
C PHE A 370 8.11 -0.14 -38.30
N ILE A 371 8.20 -1.03 -39.29
CA ILE A 371 7.04 -1.77 -39.83
C ILE A 371 6.33 -2.58 -38.73
N MET A 372 7.09 -3.26 -37.85
CA MET A 372 6.49 -4.00 -36.75
C MET A 372 5.78 -3.10 -35.73
N HIS A 373 6.34 -1.93 -35.43
CA HIS A 373 5.71 -0.95 -34.55
C HIS A 373 4.43 -0.37 -35.18
N CYS A 374 4.47 0.02 -36.45
CA CYS A 374 3.30 0.47 -37.19
C CYS A 374 2.21 -0.60 -37.22
N GLN A 375 2.59 -1.85 -37.51
CA GLN A 375 1.67 -2.98 -37.49
C GLN A 375 1.03 -3.16 -36.10
N ALA A 376 1.80 -3.06 -35.02
CA ALA A 376 1.27 -3.17 -33.65
C ALA A 376 0.25 -2.07 -33.34
N LEU A 377 0.55 -0.82 -33.72
CA LEU A 377 -0.33 0.32 -33.50
C LEU A 377 -1.60 0.25 -34.35
N ILE A 378 -1.49 -0.15 -35.62
CA ILE A 378 -2.65 -0.38 -36.49
C ILE A 378 -3.51 -1.51 -35.92
N TYR A 379 -2.90 -2.64 -35.54
CA TYR A 379 -3.62 -3.75 -34.92
C TYR A 379 -4.36 -3.31 -33.67
N LYS A 380 -3.71 -2.54 -32.78
CA LYS A 380 -4.34 -1.95 -31.59
C LYS A 380 -5.55 -1.09 -31.97
N ASN A 381 -5.36 -0.13 -32.87
CA ASN A 381 -6.40 0.82 -33.24
C ASN A 381 -7.60 0.11 -33.90
N VAL A 382 -7.37 -0.83 -34.81
CA VAL A 382 -8.42 -1.62 -35.47
C VAL A 382 -9.29 -2.34 -34.43
N TRP A 383 -8.71 -3.03 -33.46
CA TRP A 383 -9.49 -3.78 -32.46
C TRP A 383 -10.26 -2.87 -31.49
N ILE A 384 -9.67 -1.75 -31.07
CA ILE A 384 -10.37 -0.78 -30.21
C ILE A 384 -11.54 -0.17 -30.97
N THR A 385 -11.35 0.21 -32.24
CA THR A 385 -12.39 0.78 -33.09
C THR A 385 -13.51 -0.22 -33.37
N LEU A 386 -13.20 -1.47 -33.70
CA LEU A 386 -14.21 -2.51 -33.96
C LEU A 386 -15.06 -2.83 -32.72
N ARG A 387 -14.47 -2.79 -31.52
CA ARG A 387 -15.22 -3.02 -30.27
C ARG A 387 -16.07 -1.83 -29.84
N ASN A 388 -15.66 -0.62 -30.21
CA ASN A 388 -16.38 0.63 -29.95
C ASN A 388 -17.06 1.17 -31.21
N TYR A 389 -17.77 0.32 -31.95
CA TYR A 389 -18.42 0.70 -33.22
C TYR A 389 -19.41 1.86 -33.08
N TRP A 390 -20.05 2.04 -31.91
CA TRP A 390 -20.91 3.20 -31.63
C TRP A 390 -20.16 4.54 -31.72
N ILE A 391 -18.93 4.60 -31.18
CA ILE A 391 -18.09 5.80 -31.26
C ILE A 391 -17.70 6.06 -32.72
N LEU A 392 -17.37 5.01 -33.48
CA LEU A 392 -17.06 5.13 -34.91
C LEU A 392 -18.26 5.65 -35.70
N ILE A 393 -19.46 5.11 -35.47
CA ILE A 393 -20.69 5.57 -36.11
C ILE A 393 -20.93 7.04 -35.77
N ALA A 394 -20.81 7.44 -34.50
CA ALA A 394 -20.98 8.83 -34.09
C ALA A 394 -19.95 9.76 -34.75
N GLN A 395 -18.68 9.35 -34.81
CA GLN A 395 -17.60 10.11 -35.45
C GLN A 395 -17.81 10.29 -36.97
N ILE A 396 -18.47 9.35 -37.64
CA ILE A 396 -18.81 9.45 -39.07
C ILE A 396 -20.09 10.28 -39.26
N LEU A 397 -21.09 10.06 -38.40
CA LEU A 397 -22.42 10.65 -38.56
C LEU A 397 -22.45 12.12 -38.14
N ILE A 398 -21.71 12.54 -37.13
CA ILE A 398 -21.64 13.94 -36.67
C ILE A 398 -21.17 14.89 -37.80
N PRO A 399 -20.03 14.66 -38.47
CA PRO A 399 -19.62 15.48 -39.61
C PRO A 399 -20.65 15.48 -40.72
N ILE A 400 -21.23 14.32 -41.08
CA ILE A 400 -22.27 14.24 -42.13
C ILE A 400 -23.47 15.10 -41.76
N VAL A 401 -23.95 15.02 -40.52
CA VAL A 401 -25.07 15.83 -40.03
C VAL A 401 -24.71 17.31 -40.06
N PHE A 402 -23.53 17.71 -39.56
CA PHE A 402 -23.10 19.11 -39.61
C PHE A 402 -22.96 19.63 -41.03
N THR A 403 -22.33 18.87 -41.93
CA THR A 403 -22.21 19.25 -43.34
C THR A 403 -23.58 19.34 -44.00
N SER A 404 -24.49 18.41 -43.70
CA SER A 404 -25.86 18.46 -44.22
C SER A 404 -26.63 19.68 -43.69
N LEU A 405 -26.48 20.04 -42.41
CA LEU A 405 -27.10 21.22 -41.81
C LEU A 405 -26.51 22.50 -42.38
N ILE A 406 -25.19 22.56 -42.62
CA ILE A 406 -24.53 23.69 -43.27
C ILE A 406 -25.06 23.85 -44.70
N ILE A 407 -25.18 22.77 -45.46
CA ILE A 407 -25.73 22.80 -46.83
C ILE A 407 -27.21 23.20 -46.81
N LEU A 408 -28.01 22.69 -45.86
CA LEU A 408 -29.42 23.02 -45.73
C LEU A 408 -29.62 24.50 -45.35
N ASN A 409 -28.82 25.01 -44.42
CA ASN A 409 -28.83 26.42 -44.02
C ASN A 409 -28.33 27.32 -45.16
N SER A 410 -27.28 26.89 -45.88
CA SER A 410 -26.82 27.57 -47.09
C SER A 410 -27.88 27.63 -48.19
N ARG A 411 -28.70 26.58 -48.35
CA ARG A 411 -29.82 26.56 -49.34
C ARG A 411 -31.06 27.31 -48.86
N GLY A 412 -31.35 27.28 -47.56
CA GLY A 412 -32.47 28.01 -46.95
C GLY A 412 -32.20 29.50 -46.75
N GLY A 413 -30.92 29.88 -46.71
CA GLY A 413 -30.47 31.26 -46.63
C GLY A 413 -30.67 31.99 -47.95
N ARG A 414 -31.84 32.65 -48.10
CA ARG A 414 -32.00 33.85 -48.95
C ARG A 414 -31.17 35.03 -48.38
N ILE A 415 -29.87 34.82 -48.11
CA ILE A 415 -29.01 35.79 -47.42
C ILE A 415 -28.38 36.79 -48.40
N TYR A 416 -28.40 36.49 -49.70
CA TYR A 416 -28.21 37.52 -50.72
C TYR A 416 -29.56 38.07 -51.14
N TYR A 417 -30.17 38.89 -50.28
CA TYR A 417 -30.80 40.07 -50.89
C TYR A 417 -29.62 40.81 -51.51
N GLU A 418 -29.61 40.96 -52.84
CA GLU A 418 -28.76 41.98 -53.46
C GLU A 418 -29.11 43.30 -52.74
N LEU A 419 -28.29 43.66 -51.77
CA LEU A 419 -28.43 44.92 -51.05
C LEU A 419 -28.26 46.00 -52.12
N PRO A 420 -29.17 46.99 -52.20
CA PRO A 420 -28.99 48.09 -53.12
C PRO A 420 -27.65 48.76 -52.84
N GLU A 421 -26.99 49.24 -53.90
CA GLU A 421 -25.65 49.81 -53.83
C GLU A 421 -25.56 50.91 -52.76
N ILE A 422 -24.69 50.71 -51.76
CA ILE A 422 -24.42 51.72 -50.73
C ILE A 422 -23.27 52.60 -51.21
N LEU A 423 -23.57 53.87 -51.50
CA LEU A 423 -22.56 54.89 -51.78
C LEU A 423 -21.77 55.20 -50.51
N ILE A 424 -20.46 54.96 -50.54
CA ILE A 424 -19.55 55.28 -49.44
C ILE A 424 -19.36 56.80 -49.42
N SER A 425 -19.82 57.45 -48.35
CA SER A 425 -19.62 58.88 -48.11
C SER A 425 -18.89 59.10 -46.79
N PRO A 426 -17.87 59.98 -46.73
CA PRO A 426 -17.16 60.33 -45.50
C PRO A 426 -18.08 60.94 -44.43
N MET A 427 -19.30 61.38 -44.77
CA MET A 427 -20.28 61.92 -43.81
C MET A 427 -20.96 60.86 -42.94
N GLN A 428 -20.71 59.57 -43.19
CA GLN A 428 -21.29 58.47 -42.39
C GLN A 428 -20.63 58.34 -41.00
N TYR A 429 -19.52 59.05 -40.74
CA TYR A 429 -18.82 59.03 -39.46
C TYR A 429 -19.08 60.31 -38.64
N ARG A 430 -19.20 60.16 -37.33
CA ARG A 430 -19.57 61.27 -36.41
C ARG A 430 -18.44 62.29 -36.24
N GLN A 431 -17.19 61.83 -36.33
CA GLN A 431 -15.95 62.61 -36.45
C GLN A 431 -14.93 61.76 -37.24
N SER A 432 -14.18 62.39 -38.12
CA SER A 432 -13.20 61.71 -38.97
C SER A 432 -11.92 62.53 -39.06
N PHE A 433 -10.78 61.86 -38.91
CA PHE A 433 -9.46 62.47 -38.91
C PHE A 433 -8.74 62.03 -40.18
N ALA A 434 -8.29 63.01 -40.96
CA ALA A 434 -7.43 62.76 -42.11
C ALA A 434 -6.00 63.19 -41.72
N VAL A 435 -5.06 62.26 -41.85
CA VAL A 435 -3.64 62.52 -41.60
C VAL A 435 -2.97 62.69 -42.96
N VAL A 436 -2.30 63.82 -43.14
CA VAL A 436 -1.54 64.12 -44.37
C VAL A 436 -0.06 64.15 -44.00
N GLU A 437 0.74 63.37 -44.71
CA GLU A 437 2.20 63.38 -44.59
C GLU A 437 2.76 64.17 -45.77
N ASP A 438 3.34 65.35 -45.52
CA ASP A 438 3.97 66.16 -46.55
C ASP A 438 5.49 66.00 -46.48
N ARG A 439 6.09 65.39 -47.51
CA ARG A 439 7.56 65.20 -47.58
C ARG A 439 8.25 66.26 -48.44
N THR A 440 7.53 67.20 -49.04
CA THR A 440 8.09 68.25 -49.91
C THR A 440 7.34 69.55 -49.69
N SER A 441 7.99 70.53 -49.07
CA SER A 441 7.43 71.81 -48.60
C SER A 441 6.90 72.78 -49.67
N ASN A 442 6.53 72.30 -50.87
CA ASN A 442 5.82 73.06 -51.90
C ASN A 442 4.95 72.12 -52.76
N SER A 443 3.81 71.65 -52.22
CA SER A 443 2.79 71.00 -53.04
C SER A 443 1.45 71.74 -52.92
N SER A 444 1.05 72.43 -54.00
CA SER A 444 -0.29 73.02 -54.15
C SER A 444 -1.43 71.99 -54.00
N LEU A 445 -1.08 70.70 -54.10
CA LEU A 445 -1.97 69.58 -53.96
C LEU A 445 -2.33 69.30 -52.50
N ALA A 446 -1.39 69.46 -51.55
CA ALA A 446 -1.66 69.26 -50.12
C ALA A 446 -2.60 70.36 -49.58
N ASP A 447 -2.39 71.62 -49.98
CA ASP A 447 -3.27 72.73 -49.62
C ASP A 447 -4.67 72.61 -50.25
N ALA A 448 -4.75 72.15 -51.50
CA ALA A 448 -6.04 71.87 -52.16
C ALA A 448 -6.77 70.69 -51.48
N TYR A 449 -6.04 69.70 -50.97
CA TYR A 449 -6.62 68.57 -50.27
C TYR A 449 -7.05 68.94 -48.84
N ALA A 450 -6.26 69.74 -48.13
CA ALA A 450 -6.60 70.25 -46.81
C ALA A 450 -7.86 71.14 -46.86
N SER A 451 -7.95 72.05 -47.83
CA SER A 451 -9.13 72.89 -48.05
C SER A 451 -10.37 72.08 -48.47
N TYR A 452 -10.20 71.02 -49.26
CA TYR A 452 -11.29 70.10 -49.59
C TYR A 452 -11.79 69.35 -48.34
N VAL A 453 -10.91 68.91 -47.44
CA VAL A 453 -11.28 68.22 -46.20
C VAL A 453 -11.95 69.19 -45.19
N GLU A 454 -11.48 70.42 -45.08
CA GLU A 454 -12.10 71.47 -44.24
C GLU A 454 -13.50 71.88 -44.73
N SER A 455 -13.80 71.74 -46.03
CA SER A 455 -15.12 72.05 -46.60
C SER A 455 -16.26 71.17 -46.06
N PHE A 456 -15.95 70.03 -45.43
CA PHE A 456 -16.93 69.13 -44.81
C PHE A 456 -17.34 69.55 -43.38
N GLY A 457 -16.84 70.69 -42.87
CA GLY A 457 -17.26 71.36 -41.63
C GLY A 457 -16.57 70.84 -40.35
N ASN A 458 -16.94 71.40 -39.18
CA ASN A 458 -16.31 71.21 -37.85
C ASN A 458 -16.25 69.76 -37.30
N ARG A 459 -16.65 68.76 -38.08
CA ARG A 459 -16.59 67.33 -37.72
C ARG A 459 -15.35 66.62 -38.28
N PHE A 460 -14.52 67.31 -39.06
CA PHE A 460 -13.27 66.81 -39.59
C PHE A 460 -12.11 67.66 -39.04
N ALA A 461 -11.05 67.01 -38.56
CA ALA A 461 -9.86 67.69 -38.08
C ALA A 461 -8.62 67.13 -38.80
N LEU A 462 -7.81 68.04 -39.36
CA LEU A 462 -6.56 67.73 -40.03
C LEU A 462 -5.45 67.62 -38.97
N ILE A 463 -4.67 66.54 -39.02
CA ILE A 463 -3.50 66.36 -38.15
C ILE A 463 -2.28 66.27 -39.07
N ASN A 464 -1.40 67.28 -39.00
CA ASN A 464 -0.12 67.29 -39.71
C ASN A 464 0.97 66.69 -38.82
N THR A 465 1.77 65.78 -39.38
CA THR A 465 2.85 65.10 -38.66
C THR A 465 4.10 65.01 -39.53
N ASP A 466 5.26 65.38 -38.98
CA ASP A 466 6.56 65.32 -39.68
C ASP A 466 7.25 63.94 -39.54
N MET A 467 6.57 62.96 -38.95
CA MET A 467 7.05 61.58 -38.82
C MET A 467 6.38 60.67 -39.87
N PRO A 468 7.04 59.58 -40.31
CA PRO A 468 6.40 58.58 -41.16
C PRO A 468 5.12 58.08 -40.51
N PHE A 469 4.03 58.04 -41.28
CA PHE A 469 2.68 57.69 -40.82
C PHE A 469 2.63 56.39 -39.98
N GLU A 470 3.45 55.40 -40.35
CA GLU A 470 3.55 54.10 -39.69
C GLU A 470 4.12 54.20 -38.25
N ASP A 471 5.11 55.08 -38.04
CA ASP A 471 5.76 55.27 -36.74
C ASP A 471 4.90 56.07 -35.77
N PHE A 472 4.16 57.07 -36.27
CA PHE A 472 3.21 57.87 -35.48
C PHE A 472 2.07 57.02 -34.90
N ILE A 473 1.55 56.06 -35.68
CA ILE A 473 0.50 55.12 -35.22
C ILE A 473 1.06 54.12 -34.19
N LEU A 474 2.29 53.66 -34.36
CA LEU A 474 2.97 52.73 -33.45
C LEU A 474 3.32 53.35 -32.09
N GLU A 475 3.61 54.65 -32.04
CA GLU A 475 3.88 55.37 -30.79
C GLU A 475 2.60 55.64 -29.99
N THR A 476 1.51 55.99 -30.68
CA THR A 476 0.19 56.26 -30.08
C THR A 476 -0.49 54.97 -29.53
N ALA A 477 -0.08 53.78 -30.01
CA ALA A 477 -0.62 52.48 -29.58
C ALA A 477 0.08 51.85 -28.35
N LYS A 478 1.16 52.43 -27.81
CA LYS A 478 1.97 51.82 -26.71
C LYS A 478 1.48 52.12 -25.27
N GLY A 479 0.30 52.70 -25.08
CA GLY A 479 -0.26 52.97 -23.75
C GLY A 479 -1.34 51.97 -23.30
N ARG A 480 -0.96 50.81 -22.73
CA ARG A 480 -1.68 49.99 -21.70
C ARG A 480 -1.29 48.49 -21.76
N ARG A 481 -0.54 47.99 -20.77
CA ARG A 481 -0.95 46.90 -19.84
C ARG A 481 0.18 46.39 -18.93
N GLN A 482 -0.27 45.99 -17.75
CA GLN A 482 0.43 45.42 -16.60
C GLN A 482 0.98 44.01 -16.83
N THR A 483 2.11 43.67 -16.19
CA THR A 483 2.44 42.34 -15.62
C THR A 483 3.47 42.53 -14.51
N SER A 484 3.12 42.31 -13.24
CA SER A 484 3.18 41.05 -12.47
C SER A 484 4.55 40.77 -11.83
N LYS A 485 4.53 40.79 -10.49
CA LYS A 485 5.59 40.52 -9.52
C LYS A 485 6.32 39.19 -9.75
N ARG A 486 7.65 39.20 -9.60
CA ARG A 486 8.47 37.99 -9.41
C ARG A 486 9.33 38.18 -8.16
N ILE A 487 9.15 37.26 -7.21
CA ILE A 487 9.75 37.23 -5.87
C ILE A 487 11.15 36.60 -5.96
N GLU A 488 12.15 37.29 -5.42
CA GLU A 488 13.51 36.78 -5.18
C GLU A 488 13.49 35.71 -4.08
N GLY A 489 14.18 34.60 -4.33
CA GLY A 489 14.38 33.52 -3.37
C GLY A 489 15.84 33.48 -2.94
N GLY A 490 16.07 33.77 -1.66
CA GLY A 490 17.38 33.73 -1.01
C GLY A 490 18.02 32.34 -1.00
N ALA A 491 19.35 32.37 -0.96
CA ALA A 491 20.22 31.23 -0.74
C ALA A 491 20.22 30.87 0.75
N GLY A 492 19.96 29.60 1.06
CA GLY A 492 19.98 29.03 2.40
C GLY A 492 20.95 27.85 2.44
N SER A 493 21.73 27.82 3.50
CA SER A 493 22.90 27.00 3.81
C SER A 493 22.63 25.50 3.99
N ARG A 494 23.69 24.71 3.76
CA ARG A 494 23.78 23.27 4.02
C ARG A 494 23.83 23.00 5.52
N SER A 495 22.99 22.08 6.01
CA SER A 495 23.21 21.33 7.24
C SER A 495 23.50 19.88 6.87
N SER A 496 24.57 19.33 7.45
CA SER A 496 25.00 17.95 7.30
C SER A 496 24.76 17.24 8.61
N ASP A 497 23.78 16.34 8.64
CA ASP A 497 23.44 15.62 9.87
C ASP A 497 24.29 14.34 10.04
N PRO A 498 24.68 13.98 11.28
CA PRO A 498 25.61 12.90 11.58
C PRO A 498 24.90 11.73 12.27
N HIS A 499 24.14 10.94 11.51
CA HIS A 499 23.74 9.60 11.95
C HIS A 499 24.03 8.62 10.80
N ASP A 500 25.29 8.18 10.79
CA ASP A 500 25.81 6.87 10.37
C ASP A 500 25.07 6.14 9.22
N LYS A 501 25.38 6.25 7.91
CA LYS A 501 26.57 6.46 7.06
C LYS A 501 27.48 5.27 6.77
N ASP A 502 27.67 4.26 7.60
CA ASP A 502 28.73 3.29 7.28
C ASP A 502 28.35 2.30 6.15
N GLY A 503 27.15 1.72 6.16
CA GLY A 503 26.69 0.86 5.05
C GLY A 503 26.49 1.62 3.72
N ILE A 504 25.94 2.84 3.76
CA ILE A 504 25.72 3.66 2.57
C ILE A 504 27.05 4.22 2.04
N ARG A 505 27.98 4.64 2.90
CA ARG A 505 29.31 5.10 2.47
C ARG A 505 30.09 3.97 1.82
N ALA A 506 30.06 2.77 2.40
CA ALA A 506 30.69 1.59 1.79
C ALA A 506 30.11 1.31 0.40
N GLU A 507 28.78 1.38 0.25
CA GLU A 507 28.12 1.22 -1.05
C GLU A 507 28.52 2.32 -2.05
N ILE A 508 28.54 3.59 -1.61
CA ILE A 508 28.95 4.74 -2.46
C ILE A 508 30.42 4.59 -2.88
N GLN A 509 31.32 4.25 -1.96
CA GLN A 509 32.73 4.03 -2.26
C GLN A 509 32.91 2.87 -3.23
N ARG A 510 32.16 1.78 -3.05
CA ARG A 510 32.16 0.65 -3.98
C ARG A 510 31.71 1.06 -5.38
N ILE A 511 30.67 1.90 -5.48
CA ILE A 511 30.20 2.42 -6.76
C ILE A 511 31.24 3.32 -7.43
N GLN A 512 31.89 4.18 -6.65
CA GLN A 512 32.94 5.09 -7.14
C GLN A 512 34.20 4.33 -7.60
N ASN A 513 34.46 3.16 -7.04
CA ASN A 513 35.60 2.32 -7.38
C ASN A 513 35.33 1.34 -8.53
N PHE A 514 34.12 1.29 -9.09
CA PHE A 514 33.82 0.37 -10.20
C PHE A 514 34.64 0.70 -11.44
N THR A 515 35.28 -0.32 -11.99
CA THR A 515 35.91 -0.28 -13.31
C THR A 515 34.86 -0.30 -14.42
N ASP A 516 35.22 0.16 -15.63
CA ASP A 516 34.34 0.09 -16.80
C ASP A 516 33.92 -1.35 -17.14
N GLU A 517 34.78 -2.34 -16.85
CA GLU A 517 34.48 -3.75 -17.04
C GLU A 517 33.39 -4.23 -16.07
N GLU A 518 33.48 -3.87 -14.79
CA GLU A 518 32.46 -4.19 -13.79
C GLU A 518 31.15 -3.47 -14.09
N LEU A 519 31.18 -2.21 -14.53
CA LEU A 519 29.99 -1.47 -14.97
C LEU A 519 29.26 -2.15 -16.14
N ASN A 520 30.00 -2.76 -17.06
CA ASN A 520 29.45 -3.51 -18.18
C ASN A 520 28.82 -4.84 -17.74
N GLN A 521 29.36 -5.46 -16.70
CA GLN A 521 28.82 -6.68 -16.13
C GLN A 521 27.58 -6.41 -15.28
N MET A 522 27.50 -5.28 -14.58
CA MET A 522 26.39 -4.99 -13.67
C MET A 522 25.06 -4.70 -14.39
N PRO A 523 23.94 -5.34 -13.97
CA PRO A 523 22.61 -5.06 -14.50
C PRO A 523 22.19 -3.60 -14.37
N LEU A 524 22.39 -3.01 -13.18
CA LEU A 524 22.02 -1.63 -12.87
C LEU A 524 23.02 -1.02 -11.89
N VAL A 525 23.51 0.17 -12.21
CA VAL A 525 24.30 1.01 -11.31
C VAL A 525 23.71 2.41 -11.29
N VAL A 526 23.41 2.91 -10.10
CA VAL A 526 22.87 4.24 -9.87
C VAL A 526 23.89 5.02 -9.06
N ASP A 527 24.41 6.11 -9.62
CA ASP A 527 25.40 6.96 -8.97
C ASP A 527 24.86 8.38 -8.77
N SER A 528 24.57 8.68 -7.51
CA SER A 528 24.32 10.02 -6.99
C SER A 528 23.20 10.76 -7.75
N ILE A 529 22.14 10.05 -8.16
CA ILE A 529 21.08 10.64 -8.95
C ILE A 529 20.19 11.56 -8.10
N SER A 530 19.84 12.72 -8.66
CA SER A 530 18.93 13.67 -8.03
C SER A 530 17.85 14.16 -8.99
N LYS A 531 16.68 14.45 -8.44
CA LYS A 531 15.56 15.06 -9.15
C LYS A 531 15.03 16.28 -8.42
N ARG A 532 15.03 17.41 -9.12
CA ARG A 532 14.42 18.65 -8.67
C ARG A 532 13.24 19.04 -9.55
N TYR A 533 12.10 19.35 -8.93
CA TYR A 533 10.91 19.93 -9.57
C TYR A 533 10.73 21.37 -9.06
N GLY A 534 11.22 22.34 -9.83
CA GLY A 534 11.22 23.75 -9.39
C GLY A 534 12.03 23.92 -8.11
N LYS A 535 11.37 24.29 -7.00
CA LYS A 535 11.99 24.41 -5.67
C LYS A 535 12.00 23.10 -4.87
N PHE A 536 11.18 22.12 -5.23
CA PHE A 536 11.04 20.88 -4.49
C PHE A 536 12.08 19.83 -4.94
N ILE A 537 12.87 19.30 -4.00
CA ILE A 537 13.80 18.21 -4.25
C ILE A 537 13.09 16.89 -3.95
N ALA A 538 12.82 16.10 -4.97
CA ALA A 538 12.09 14.84 -4.84
C ALA A 538 13.01 13.65 -4.59
N VAL A 539 14.25 13.69 -5.10
CA VAL A 539 15.30 12.69 -4.89
C VAL A 539 16.62 13.43 -4.77
N ASN A 540 17.46 13.07 -3.79
CA ASN A 540 18.71 13.74 -3.48
C ASN A 540 19.85 12.74 -3.32
N ASN A 541 20.81 12.76 -4.26
CA ASN A 541 22.05 11.99 -4.28
C ASN A 541 21.87 10.50 -3.96
N LEU A 542 20.92 9.87 -4.66
CA LEU A 542 20.61 8.46 -4.51
C LEU A 542 21.67 7.59 -5.22
N SER A 543 22.32 6.69 -4.49
CA SER A 543 23.34 5.75 -5.01
C SER A 543 23.08 4.33 -4.54
N PHE A 544 23.08 3.36 -5.47
CA PHE A 544 23.00 1.92 -5.20
C PHE A 544 23.29 1.15 -6.50
N PHE A 545 23.70 -0.12 -6.40
CA PHE A 545 23.78 -1.03 -7.56
C PHE A 545 22.92 -2.28 -7.35
N VAL A 546 22.70 -3.08 -8.40
CA VAL A 546 21.94 -4.33 -8.33
C VAL A 546 22.70 -5.44 -9.05
N ASN A 547 22.96 -6.54 -8.35
CA ASN A 547 23.66 -7.72 -8.83
C ASN A 547 22.77 -8.61 -9.73
N HIS A 548 23.39 -9.53 -10.48
CA HIS A 548 22.67 -10.55 -11.25
C HIS A 548 21.85 -11.47 -10.34
N GLY A 549 20.60 -11.74 -10.73
CA GLY A 549 19.70 -12.57 -9.91
C GLY A 549 19.34 -11.96 -8.55
N GLU A 550 19.61 -10.67 -8.33
CA GLU A 550 19.23 -9.95 -7.12
C GLU A 550 17.82 -9.38 -7.25
N CYS A 551 17.06 -9.38 -6.14
CA CYS A 551 15.82 -8.63 -6.02
C CYS A 551 16.05 -7.48 -5.02
N PHE A 552 16.14 -6.25 -5.54
CA PHE A 552 16.41 -5.06 -4.75
C PHE A 552 15.12 -4.31 -4.43
N GLY A 553 14.83 -4.12 -3.13
CA GLY A 553 13.63 -3.43 -2.66
C GLY A 553 13.89 -2.00 -2.23
N LEU A 554 13.23 -1.03 -2.86
CA LEU A 554 13.21 0.36 -2.41
C LEU A 554 11.97 0.60 -1.53
N LEU A 555 12.17 0.58 -0.21
CA LEU A 555 11.13 0.76 0.80
C LEU A 555 11.04 2.24 1.21
N GLY A 556 9.84 2.77 1.48
CA GLY A 556 9.68 4.15 1.92
C GLY A 556 8.22 4.54 2.12
N ILE A 557 7.96 5.69 2.75
CA ILE A 557 6.61 6.24 2.85
C ILE A 557 6.13 6.83 1.52
N ASN A 558 4.85 7.20 1.45
CA ASN A 558 4.32 7.95 0.32
C ASN A 558 4.97 9.32 0.25
N GLY A 559 5.44 9.70 -0.95
CA GLY A 559 6.19 10.95 -1.15
C GLY A 559 7.69 10.87 -0.85
N ALA A 560 8.23 9.72 -0.43
CA ALA A 560 9.66 9.56 -0.16
C ALA A 560 10.58 9.69 -1.39
N GLY A 561 10.03 9.61 -2.61
CA GLY A 561 10.80 9.72 -3.86
C GLY A 561 10.85 8.44 -4.72
N LYS A 562 10.32 7.30 -4.23
CA LYS A 562 10.33 5.98 -4.90
C LYS A 562 9.90 6.00 -6.38
N THR A 563 8.67 6.45 -6.64
CA THR A 563 8.13 6.54 -8.01
C THR A 563 8.89 7.55 -8.87
N THR A 564 9.42 8.62 -8.26
CA THR A 564 10.26 9.60 -8.96
C THR A 564 11.58 8.97 -9.41
N THR A 565 12.19 8.12 -8.58
CA THR A 565 13.37 7.33 -8.93
C THR A 565 13.07 6.43 -10.12
N PHE A 566 11.95 5.72 -10.13
CA PHE A 566 11.58 4.84 -11.25
C PHE A 566 11.31 5.61 -12.54
N LYS A 567 10.67 6.78 -12.46
CA LYS A 567 10.51 7.68 -13.62
C LYS A 567 11.85 8.15 -14.18
N MET A 568 12.87 8.31 -13.35
CA MET A 568 14.23 8.61 -13.82
C MET A 568 14.89 7.41 -14.49
N LEU A 569 14.80 6.22 -13.88
CA LEU A 569 15.43 4.99 -14.40
C LEU A 569 14.77 4.49 -15.70
N THR A 570 13.48 4.75 -15.86
CA THR A 570 12.70 4.39 -17.07
C THR A 570 12.78 5.46 -18.16
N GLY A 571 13.37 6.63 -17.88
CA GLY A 571 13.52 7.74 -18.82
C GLY A 571 12.28 8.64 -18.99
N ASP A 572 11.19 8.40 -18.27
CA ASP A 572 10.00 9.26 -18.23
C ASP A 572 10.31 10.67 -17.70
N SER A 573 11.33 10.78 -16.84
CA SER A 573 11.80 12.04 -16.27
C SER A 573 13.32 12.15 -16.39
N LYS A 574 13.80 13.27 -16.95
CA LYS A 574 15.25 13.52 -17.03
C LYS A 574 15.87 13.62 -15.63
N ILE A 575 17.00 12.97 -15.42
CA ILE A 575 17.83 13.08 -14.21
C ILE A 575 18.42 14.49 -14.14
N THR A 576 18.31 15.17 -12.98
CA THR A 576 18.81 16.55 -12.80
C THR A 576 20.33 16.56 -12.57
N SER A 577 20.85 15.71 -11.68
CA SER A 577 22.29 15.50 -11.43
C SER A 577 22.57 14.03 -11.15
N GLY A 578 23.84 13.61 -11.23
CA GLY A 578 24.25 12.19 -11.13
C GLY A 578 24.07 11.40 -12.42
N SER A 579 24.43 10.13 -12.43
CA SER A 579 24.39 9.25 -13.60
C SER A 579 23.83 7.88 -13.23
N ALA A 580 23.26 7.18 -14.20
CA ALA A 580 22.79 5.81 -14.02
C ALA A 580 23.15 5.00 -15.27
N TYR A 581 23.46 3.71 -15.06
CA TYR A 581 23.95 2.79 -16.07
C TYR A 581 23.17 1.48 -16.03
N VAL A 582 22.84 0.92 -17.19
CA VAL A 582 22.25 -0.42 -17.34
C VAL A 582 23.11 -1.23 -18.29
N VAL A 583 23.81 -2.24 -17.77
CA VAL A 583 24.77 -3.07 -18.53
C VAL A 583 25.76 -2.17 -19.29
N GLY A 584 26.44 -1.28 -18.53
CA GLY A 584 27.37 -0.26 -19.02
C GLY A 584 26.76 0.92 -19.81
N LEU A 585 25.47 0.87 -20.17
CA LEU A 585 24.86 1.93 -20.99
C LEU A 585 24.32 3.07 -20.12
N ASN A 586 24.79 4.30 -20.37
CA ASN A 586 24.34 5.47 -19.62
C ASN A 586 22.91 5.89 -20.00
N LEU A 587 22.05 6.06 -19.00
CA LEU A 587 20.62 6.37 -19.18
C LEU A 587 20.37 7.76 -19.78
N LYS A 588 21.24 8.75 -19.51
CA LYS A 588 21.08 10.11 -20.05
C LYS A 588 21.40 10.18 -21.54
N THR A 589 22.42 9.47 -22.00
CA THR A 589 22.96 9.59 -23.36
C THR A 589 22.46 8.48 -24.30
N GLN A 590 22.27 7.26 -23.79
CA GLN A 590 22.04 6.06 -24.61
C GLN A 590 20.69 5.38 -24.39
N MET A 591 19.66 6.13 -23.98
CA MET A 591 18.34 5.58 -23.61
C MET A 591 17.71 4.66 -24.68
N ARG A 592 17.90 4.96 -25.98
CA ARG A 592 17.38 4.13 -27.08
C ARG A 592 17.91 2.68 -27.06
N LYS A 593 19.16 2.49 -26.61
CA LYS A 593 19.79 1.16 -26.46
C LYS A 593 19.40 0.49 -25.13
N VAL A 594 19.00 1.27 -24.14
CA VAL A 594 18.58 0.79 -22.81
C VAL A 594 17.15 0.23 -22.85
N PHE A 595 16.21 0.84 -23.58
CA PHE A 595 14.80 0.40 -23.59
C PHE A 595 14.57 -1.10 -23.84
N PRO A 596 15.27 -1.77 -24.78
CA PRO A 596 15.12 -3.21 -24.99
C PRO A 596 15.64 -4.07 -23.82
N LYS A 597 16.58 -3.53 -23.02
CA LYS A 597 17.20 -4.23 -21.89
C LYS A 597 16.42 -4.11 -20.58
N ILE A 598 15.41 -3.22 -20.51
CA ILE A 598 14.62 -2.98 -19.29
C ILE A 598 13.15 -3.38 -19.46
N GLY A 599 12.57 -3.94 -18.40
CA GLY A 599 11.14 -4.18 -18.24
C GLY A 599 10.57 -3.25 -17.19
N TYR A 600 9.37 -2.70 -17.38
CA TYR A 600 8.73 -1.81 -16.41
C TYR A 600 7.26 -2.16 -16.21
N CYS A 601 6.87 -2.34 -14.95
CA CYS A 601 5.48 -2.47 -14.51
C CYS A 601 5.13 -1.25 -13.63
N PRO A 602 4.34 -0.29 -14.13
CA PRO A 602 3.97 0.92 -13.37
C PRO A 602 2.99 0.63 -12.22
N GLN A 603 2.79 1.58 -11.29
CA GLN A 603 1.85 1.44 -10.17
C GLN A 603 0.41 1.19 -10.63
N PHE A 604 -0.07 1.96 -11.62
CA PHE A 604 -1.39 1.74 -12.21
C PHE A 604 -1.33 0.65 -13.30
N ASN A 605 -2.42 -0.09 -13.49
CA ASN A 605 -2.49 -1.07 -14.58
C ASN A 605 -2.62 -0.34 -15.93
N ALA A 606 -1.51 -0.15 -16.63
CA ALA A 606 -1.44 0.49 -17.95
C ALA A 606 -1.92 -0.46 -19.08
N LEU A 607 -3.14 -0.98 -18.93
CA LEU A 607 -3.72 -1.97 -19.83
C LEU A 607 -4.87 -1.38 -20.65
N PHE A 608 -5.03 -1.89 -21.87
CA PHE A 608 -6.17 -1.53 -22.70
C PHE A 608 -7.40 -2.34 -22.26
N GLU A 609 -8.34 -1.69 -21.56
CA GLU A 609 -9.50 -2.37 -20.96
C GLU A 609 -10.40 -3.08 -21.98
N GLU A 610 -10.49 -2.52 -23.19
CA GLU A 610 -11.31 -3.08 -24.28
C GLU A 610 -10.65 -4.28 -24.98
N LEU A 611 -9.34 -4.48 -24.83
CA LEU A 611 -8.62 -5.60 -25.45
C LEU A 611 -8.67 -6.87 -24.58
N THR A 612 -8.39 -8.03 -25.19
CA THR A 612 -8.16 -9.28 -24.45
C THR A 612 -6.72 -9.37 -23.97
N GLY A 613 -6.45 -10.24 -23.00
CA GLY A 613 -5.08 -10.51 -22.58
C GLY A 613 -4.19 -10.99 -23.73
N ARG A 614 -4.72 -11.88 -24.58
CA ARG A 614 -4.01 -12.41 -25.77
C ARG A 614 -3.64 -11.30 -26.76
N GLU A 615 -4.57 -10.42 -27.07
CA GLU A 615 -4.34 -9.28 -27.98
C GLU A 615 -3.32 -8.31 -27.40
N THR A 616 -3.42 -8.04 -26.11
CA THR A 616 -2.49 -7.16 -25.39
C THR A 616 -1.08 -7.72 -25.45
N LEU A 617 -0.88 -8.99 -25.08
CA LEU A 617 0.43 -9.66 -25.17
C LEU A 617 0.99 -9.65 -26.60
N ARG A 618 0.13 -9.89 -27.61
CA ARG A 618 0.53 -9.85 -29.02
C ARG A 618 1.03 -8.47 -29.44
N ILE A 619 0.36 -7.39 -29.02
CA ILE A 619 0.77 -6.01 -29.32
C ILE A 619 2.15 -5.74 -28.71
N PHE A 620 2.34 -6.06 -27.43
CA PHE A 620 3.63 -5.83 -26.76
C PHE A 620 4.75 -6.73 -27.30
N CYS A 621 4.46 -7.96 -27.75
CA CYS A 621 5.42 -8.79 -28.47
C CYS A 621 5.87 -8.14 -29.79
N LEU A 622 4.95 -7.54 -30.55
CA LEU A 622 5.29 -6.82 -31.78
C LEU A 622 6.12 -5.56 -31.51
N LEU A 623 5.79 -4.79 -30.46
CA LEU A 623 6.56 -3.62 -30.03
C LEU A 623 7.98 -4.00 -29.59
N ARG A 624 8.14 -5.14 -28.91
CA ARG A 624 9.45 -5.72 -28.56
C ARG A 624 10.16 -6.41 -29.73
N CYS A 625 9.62 -6.31 -30.95
CA CYS A 625 10.20 -6.87 -32.18
C CYS A 625 10.39 -8.40 -32.18
N ILE A 626 9.52 -9.14 -31.47
CA ILE A 626 9.54 -10.61 -31.44
C ILE A 626 9.06 -11.20 -32.77
N GLN A 627 9.71 -12.26 -33.23
CA GLN A 627 9.40 -12.91 -34.51
C GLN A 627 7.95 -13.42 -34.56
N ARG A 628 7.22 -13.09 -35.64
CA ARG A 628 5.76 -13.32 -35.78
C ARG A 628 5.33 -14.76 -35.52
N HIS A 629 6.09 -15.75 -36.00
CA HIS A 629 5.77 -17.17 -35.82
C HIS A 629 5.86 -17.62 -34.35
N ARG A 630 6.67 -16.94 -33.52
CA ARG A 630 6.84 -17.26 -32.09
C ARG A 630 5.81 -16.59 -31.20
N ILE A 631 5.17 -15.50 -31.65
CA ILE A 631 4.28 -14.68 -30.81
C ILE A 631 3.14 -15.53 -30.21
N LYS A 632 2.49 -16.39 -31.01
CA LYS A 632 1.38 -17.22 -30.52
C LYS A 632 1.83 -18.16 -29.40
N ARG A 633 3.02 -18.77 -29.54
CA ARG A 633 3.61 -19.65 -28.54
C ARG A 633 3.98 -18.86 -27.27
N ILE A 634 4.72 -17.76 -27.41
CA ILE A 634 5.13 -16.91 -26.29
C ILE A 634 3.92 -16.37 -25.51
N CYS A 635 2.84 -15.96 -26.18
CA CYS A 635 1.63 -15.50 -25.49
C CYS A 635 1.00 -16.60 -24.64
N ASN A 636 0.96 -17.84 -25.13
CA ASN A 636 0.46 -18.98 -24.37
C ASN A 636 1.41 -19.35 -23.22
N ASP A 637 2.71 -19.39 -23.48
CA ASP A 637 3.73 -19.70 -22.47
C ASP A 637 3.67 -18.69 -21.32
N LEU A 638 3.55 -17.38 -21.62
CA LEU A 638 3.40 -16.31 -20.62
C LEU A 638 2.08 -16.42 -19.86
N ALA A 639 0.97 -16.68 -20.55
CA ALA A 639 -0.34 -16.77 -19.89
C ALA A 639 -0.46 -18.00 -18.97
N ASN A 640 0.19 -19.10 -19.34
CA ASN A 640 0.35 -20.28 -18.48
C ASN A 640 1.24 -19.97 -17.28
N PHE A 641 2.44 -19.44 -17.51
CA PHE A 641 3.43 -19.16 -16.46
C PHE A 641 2.91 -18.16 -15.41
N PHE A 642 2.24 -17.09 -15.84
CA PHE A 642 1.64 -16.13 -14.92
C PHE A 642 0.28 -16.57 -14.36
N GLY A 643 -0.23 -17.75 -14.76
CA GLY A 643 -1.44 -18.35 -14.20
C GLY A 643 -2.73 -17.60 -14.53
N PHE A 644 -2.84 -17.00 -15.71
CA PHE A 644 -4.08 -16.34 -16.18
C PHE A 644 -4.64 -16.90 -17.49
N GLN A 645 -4.14 -18.05 -17.95
CA GLN A 645 -4.61 -18.74 -19.16
C GLN A 645 -6.14 -18.88 -19.27
N PRO A 646 -6.91 -19.26 -18.21
CA PRO A 646 -8.37 -19.38 -18.32
C PRO A 646 -9.08 -18.07 -18.66
N HIS A 647 -8.43 -16.93 -18.41
CA HIS A 647 -8.98 -15.61 -18.65
C HIS A 647 -8.38 -14.90 -19.85
N VAL A 648 -7.39 -15.50 -20.54
CA VAL A 648 -6.57 -14.83 -21.57
C VAL A 648 -7.38 -14.25 -22.74
N ASP A 649 -8.50 -14.90 -23.07
CA ASP A 649 -9.42 -14.50 -24.15
C ASP A 649 -10.61 -13.66 -23.65
N LYS A 650 -10.69 -13.39 -22.33
CA LYS A 650 -11.65 -12.45 -21.75
C LYS A 650 -11.14 -11.02 -21.95
N ARG A 651 -12.04 -10.04 -22.06
CA ARG A 651 -11.65 -8.62 -22.08
C ARG A 651 -11.03 -8.20 -20.74
N VAL A 652 -9.98 -7.40 -20.80
CA VAL A 652 -9.21 -6.95 -19.64
C VAL A 652 -10.09 -6.16 -18.66
N LYS A 653 -11.10 -5.41 -19.12
CA LYS A 653 -12.07 -4.73 -18.25
C LYS A 653 -12.69 -5.65 -17.19
N HIS A 654 -12.94 -6.91 -17.55
CA HIS A 654 -13.56 -7.92 -16.68
C HIS A 654 -12.54 -8.80 -15.93
N TYR A 655 -11.24 -8.49 -16.01
CA TYR A 655 -10.25 -9.15 -15.18
C TYR A 655 -10.36 -8.67 -13.74
N SER A 656 -10.11 -9.58 -12.79
CA SER A 656 -9.86 -9.17 -11.40
C SER A 656 -8.60 -8.29 -11.33
N GLY A 657 -8.49 -7.46 -10.29
CA GLY A 657 -7.30 -6.64 -10.05
C GLY A 657 -6.01 -7.48 -10.06
N GLY A 658 -6.05 -8.65 -9.43
CA GLY A 658 -4.95 -9.62 -9.45
C GLY A 658 -4.55 -10.08 -10.86
N ASN A 659 -5.51 -10.43 -11.70
CA ASN A 659 -5.22 -10.87 -13.07
C ASN A 659 -4.78 -9.73 -13.98
N LYS A 660 -5.32 -8.50 -13.80
CA LYS A 660 -4.80 -7.29 -14.47
C LYS A 660 -3.33 -7.11 -14.12
N ARG A 661 -2.99 -7.23 -12.84
CA ARG A 661 -1.63 -7.01 -12.37
C ARG A 661 -0.66 -8.09 -12.85
N LYS A 662 -1.05 -9.36 -12.85
CA LYS A 662 -0.29 -10.47 -13.47
C LYS A 662 -0.02 -10.23 -14.96
N LEU A 663 -1.02 -9.75 -15.70
CA LEU A 663 -0.85 -9.39 -17.12
C LEU A 663 0.14 -8.21 -17.28
N SER A 664 0.10 -7.22 -16.40
CA SER A 664 1.03 -6.09 -16.41
C SER A 664 2.48 -6.52 -16.19
N VAL A 665 2.72 -7.41 -15.22
CA VAL A 665 4.06 -7.97 -14.98
C VAL A 665 4.49 -8.86 -16.15
N ALA A 666 3.58 -9.64 -16.73
CA ALA A 666 3.86 -10.43 -17.93
C ALA A 666 4.31 -9.57 -19.11
N ILE A 667 3.70 -8.40 -19.31
CA ILE A 667 4.10 -7.43 -20.35
C ILE A 667 5.50 -6.88 -20.09
N ALA A 668 5.79 -6.53 -18.83
CA ALA A 668 7.11 -6.03 -18.44
C ALA A 668 8.21 -7.06 -18.71
N PHE A 669 7.88 -8.35 -18.62
CA PHE A 669 8.79 -9.47 -18.85
C PHE A 669 9.01 -9.81 -20.34
N ILE A 670 8.17 -9.30 -21.26
CA ILE A 670 8.32 -9.55 -22.71
C ILE A 670 9.65 -8.98 -23.21
N GLY A 671 10.41 -9.80 -23.94
CA GLY A 671 11.68 -9.43 -24.54
C GLY A 671 12.90 -9.79 -23.70
N ASN A 672 12.73 -10.57 -22.63
CA ASN A 672 13.81 -11.07 -21.77
C ASN A 672 14.69 -9.94 -21.21
N PRO A 673 14.12 -8.96 -20.49
CA PRO A 673 14.87 -7.83 -19.96
C PRO A 673 15.96 -8.28 -18.99
N MET A 674 17.05 -7.52 -18.91
CA MET A 674 18.13 -7.71 -17.94
C MET A 674 17.72 -7.22 -16.56
N VAL A 675 16.99 -6.10 -16.49
CA VAL A 675 16.49 -5.51 -15.26
C VAL A 675 14.98 -5.29 -15.36
N LEU A 676 14.25 -5.78 -14.37
CA LEU A 676 12.80 -5.62 -14.24
C LEU A 676 12.45 -4.60 -13.15
N TYR A 677 11.88 -3.45 -13.52
CA TYR A 677 11.36 -2.44 -12.59
C TYR A 677 9.88 -2.72 -12.28
N LEU A 678 9.55 -2.90 -11.00
CA LEU A 678 8.19 -3.20 -10.54
C LEU A 678 7.72 -2.15 -9.53
N ASP A 679 6.81 -1.28 -9.93
CA ASP A 679 6.32 -0.20 -9.07
C ASP A 679 5.09 -0.65 -8.27
N GLU A 680 5.28 -1.04 -7.01
CA GLU A 680 4.26 -1.64 -6.12
C GLU A 680 3.54 -2.87 -6.73
N PRO A 681 4.26 -3.97 -7.06
CA PRO A 681 3.72 -5.08 -7.86
C PRO A 681 2.51 -5.78 -7.25
N THR A 682 2.34 -5.78 -5.93
CA THR A 682 1.22 -6.45 -5.25
C THR A 682 0.06 -5.56 -4.81
N CYS A 683 0.09 -4.27 -5.12
CA CYS A 683 -0.95 -3.33 -4.68
C CYS A 683 -2.34 -3.73 -5.22
N GLY A 684 -3.33 -3.82 -4.32
CA GLY A 684 -4.72 -4.16 -4.67
C GLY A 684 -4.96 -5.63 -5.09
N MET A 685 -3.98 -6.51 -4.87
CA MET A 685 -4.14 -7.96 -5.06
C MET A 685 -4.57 -8.63 -3.74
N ASP A 686 -5.30 -9.75 -3.80
CA ASP A 686 -5.55 -10.59 -2.62
C ASP A 686 -4.32 -11.43 -2.22
N PRO A 687 -4.21 -11.88 -0.95
CA PRO A 687 -3.04 -12.62 -0.48
C PRO A 687 -2.69 -13.88 -1.30
N SER A 688 -3.68 -14.55 -1.89
CA SER A 688 -3.42 -15.73 -2.74
C SER A 688 -2.79 -15.32 -4.07
N ALA A 689 -3.36 -14.31 -4.74
CA ALA A 689 -2.79 -13.76 -5.97
C ALA A 689 -1.41 -13.12 -5.75
N GLN A 690 -1.18 -12.46 -4.61
CA GLN A 690 0.11 -11.90 -4.21
C GLN A 690 1.17 -12.99 -4.09
N ARG A 691 0.89 -14.07 -3.35
CA ARG A 691 1.82 -15.19 -3.19
C ARG A 691 2.14 -15.88 -4.51
N GLN A 692 1.16 -16.06 -5.39
CA GLN A 692 1.40 -16.59 -6.73
C GLN A 692 2.35 -15.67 -7.52
N LEU A 693 2.12 -14.35 -7.48
CA LEU A 693 3.02 -13.41 -8.12
C LEU A 693 4.43 -13.46 -7.49
N TRP A 694 4.53 -13.59 -6.17
CA TRP A 694 5.81 -13.70 -5.49
C TRP A 694 6.59 -14.94 -5.91
N GLN A 695 5.91 -16.09 -6.03
CA GLN A 695 6.50 -17.32 -6.54
C GLN A 695 7.02 -17.16 -7.98
N ILE A 696 6.24 -16.47 -8.83
CA ILE A 696 6.65 -16.15 -10.20
C ILE A 696 7.90 -15.27 -10.22
N LEU A 697 7.94 -14.22 -9.39
CA LEU A 697 9.10 -13.31 -9.31
C LEU A 697 10.34 -13.99 -8.73
N ALA A 698 10.17 -14.83 -7.70
CA ALA A 698 11.24 -15.64 -7.14
C ALA A 698 11.78 -16.67 -8.16
N THR A 699 10.89 -17.22 -8.99
CA THR A 699 11.28 -18.08 -10.12
C THR A 699 12.09 -17.26 -11.12
N ILE A 700 11.60 -16.10 -11.60
CA ILE A 700 12.34 -15.22 -12.52
C ILE A 700 13.75 -14.90 -11.98
N ARG A 701 13.85 -14.62 -10.67
CA ARG A 701 15.11 -14.39 -9.97
C ARG A 701 16.05 -15.60 -10.03
N SER A 702 15.55 -16.82 -9.79
CA SER A 702 16.39 -18.04 -9.80
C SER A 702 16.97 -18.36 -11.19
N TYR A 703 16.47 -17.76 -12.26
CA TYR A 703 17.06 -17.84 -13.61
C TYR A 703 18.04 -16.68 -13.90
N GLY A 704 18.50 -15.97 -12.86
CA GLY A 704 19.55 -14.95 -12.96
C GLY A 704 19.07 -13.59 -13.43
N LYS A 705 17.75 -13.31 -13.40
CA LYS A 705 17.20 -12.00 -13.77
C LYS A 705 17.13 -11.08 -12.55
N SER A 706 17.63 -9.86 -12.72
CA SER A 706 17.62 -8.85 -11.67
C SER A 706 16.31 -8.09 -11.69
N SER A 707 15.78 -7.81 -10.50
CA SER A 707 14.56 -7.04 -10.33
C SER A 707 14.74 -5.95 -9.30
N VAL A 708 14.12 -4.80 -9.55
CA VAL A 708 14.06 -3.67 -8.63
C VAL A 708 12.59 -3.40 -8.38
N LEU A 709 12.17 -3.52 -7.13
CA LEU A 709 10.79 -3.24 -6.74
C LEU A 709 10.72 -2.03 -5.83
N THR A 710 9.72 -1.18 -6.04
CA THR A 710 9.29 -0.21 -5.00
C THR A 710 8.14 -0.83 -4.27
N THR A 711 8.14 -0.69 -2.95
CA THR A 711 7.00 -1.10 -2.15
C THR A 711 6.89 -0.24 -0.91
N HIS A 712 5.68 -0.19 -0.36
CA HIS A 712 5.40 0.29 0.98
C HIS A 712 5.06 -0.87 1.93
N SER A 713 5.01 -2.11 1.42
CA SER A 713 4.73 -3.32 2.19
C SER A 713 6.04 -3.97 2.64
N MET A 714 6.23 -4.06 3.95
CA MET A 714 7.39 -4.75 4.52
C MET A 714 7.34 -6.25 4.21
N GLU A 715 6.14 -6.85 4.20
CA GLU A 715 5.95 -8.27 3.88
C GLU A 715 6.41 -8.62 2.46
N GLU A 716 6.14 -7.73 1.49
CA GLU A 716 6.60 -7.93 0.11
C GLU A 716 8.13 -7.87 0.01
N CYS A 717 8.74 -6.93 0.74
CA CYS A 717 10.19 -6.88 0.86
C CYS A 717 10.75 -8.16 1.49
N GLU A 718 10.18 -8.61 2.61
CA GLU A 718 10.65 -9.82 3.31
C GLU A 718 10.50 -11.09 2.48
N ALA A 719 9.47 -11.18 1.64
CA ALA A 719 9.22 -12.35 0.81
C ALA A 719 10.07 -12.40 -0.47
N LEU A 720 10.42 -11.24 -1.06
CA LEU A 720 11.04 -11.17 -2.39
C LEU A 720 12.48 -10.65 -2.38
N CYS A 721 12.76 -9.62 -1.60
CA CYS A 721 13.99 -8.87 -1.70
C CYS A 721 15.12 -9.62 -0.99
N THR A 722 16.26 -9.72 -1.68
CA THR A 722 17.53 -10.17 -1.07
C THR A 722 18.23 -9.02 -0.37
N ARG A 723 18.03 -7.79 -0.87
CA ARG A 723 18.56 -6.56 -0.29
C ARG A 723 17.52 -5.47 -0.37
N ILE A 724 17.42 -4.67 0.68
CA ILE A 724 16.47 -3.56 0.76
C ILE A 724 17.21 -2.26 1.04
N ALA A 725 16.63 -1.16 0.60
CA ALA A 725 17.06 0.18 0.96
C ALA A 725 15.86 0.99 1.48
N ILE A 726 16.03 1.62 2.64
CA ILE A 726 15.00 2.45 3.26
C ILE A 726 15.21 3.90 2.81
N MET A 727 14.20 4.44 2.13
CA MET A 727 14.18 5.79 1.56
C MET A 727 13.23 6.69 2.35
N ILE A 728 13.75 7.82 2.82
CA ILE A 728 13.00 8.85 3.56
C ILE A 728 13.39 10.21 2.99
N SER A 729 12.41 11.08 2.73
CA SER A 729 12.63 12.47 2.31
C SER A 729 13.58 12.64 1.10
N GLY A 730 13.54 11.71 0.14
CA GLY A 730 14.36 11.77 -1.08
C GLY A 730 15.75 11.13 -0.95
N GLN A 731 16.14 10.61 0.22
CA GLN A 731 17.48 10.07 0.52
C GLN A 731 17.40 8.63 1.04
N LEU A 732 18.48 7.86 0.89
CA LEU A 732 18.62 6.57 1.55
C LEU A 732 19.09 6.79 2.99
N LYS A 733 18.46 6.08 3.93
CA LYS A 733 18.84 6.08 5.35
C LYS A 733 19.63 4.82 5.71
N CYS A 734 19.24 3.66 5.17
CA CYS A 734 20.02 2.43 5.27
C CYS A 734 19.85 1.55 4.03
N ILE A 735 20.79 0.63 3.83
CA ILE A 735 20.83 -0.37 2.77
C ILE A 735 21.47 -1.65 3.32
N GLY A 736 20.94 -2.83 2.97
CA GLY A 736 21.46 -4.11 3.44
C GLY A 736 20.47 -5.26 3.29
N SER A 737 20.86 -6.48 3.64
CA SER A 737 19.91 -7.59 3.76
C SER A 737 18.91 -7.31 4.88
N ILE A 738 17.76 -7.99 4.87
CA ILE A 738 16.74 -7.80 5.90
C ILE A 738 17.29 -8.16 7.28
N GLN A 739 18.05 -9.26 7.37
CA GLN A 739 18.63 -9.68 8.65
C GLN A 739 19.76 -8.75 9.11
N GLN A 740 20.61 -8.25 8.19
CA GLN A 740 21.62 -7.24 8.53
C GLN A 740 20.99 -5.96 9.08
N ILE A 741 19.91 -5.46 8.46
CA ILE A 741 19.20 -4.28 8.95
C ILE A 741 18.54 -4.58 10.30
N LYS A 742 17.97 -5.76 10.49
CA LYS A 742 17.42 -6.17 11.79
C LYS A 742 18.49 -6.23 12.86
N ASN A 743 19.65 -6.81 12.59
CA ASN A 743 20.75 -6.90 13.56
C ASN A 743 21.33 -5.51 13.89
N ASN A 744 21.54 -4.67 12.88
CA ASN A 744 22.19 -3.37 13.07
C ASN A 744 21.27 -2.31 13.70
N TYR A 745 19.95 -2.40 13.49
CA TYR A 745 19.00 -1.37 13.92
C TYR A 745 17.91 -1.86 14.88
N SER A 746 17.93 -3.15 15.29
CA SER A 746 17.03 -3.61 16.35
C SER A 746 17.42 -2.97 17.68
N LYS A 747 16.43 -2.37 18.37
CA LYS A 747 16.60 -1.84 19.73
C LYS A 747 16.47 -2.94 20.81
N GLY A 748 16.39 -4.21 20.41
CA GLY A 748 16.19 -5.35 21.31
C GLY A 748 15.20 -6.42 20.82
N LEU A 749 15.14 -7.52 21.56
CA LEU A 749 14.19 -8.62 21.40
C LEU A 749 12.85 -8.27 22.03
N ILE A 750 11.76 -8.75 21.44
CA ILE A 750 10.40 -8.58 21.95
C ILE A 750 9.96 -9.89 22.59
N LEU A 751 9.69 -9.85 23.90
CA LEU A 751 9.15 -10.96 24.68
C LEU A 751 7.68 -10.70 24.99
N LYS A 752 6.80 -11.55 24.46
CA LYS A 752 5.36 -11.53 24.73
C LYS A 752 4.99 -12.71 25.63
N ILE A 753 4.35 -12.43 26.75
CA ILE A 753 4.01 -13.43 27.77
C ILE A 753 2.51 -13.37 28.02
N ARG A 754 1.84 -14.52 27.90
CA ARG A 754 0.43 -14.66 28.26
C ARG A 754 0.31 -15.45 29.57
N LEU A 755 -0.34 -14.85 30.55
CA LEU A 755 -0.58 -15.48 31.84
C LEU A 755 -1.85 -16.33 31.82
N GLU A 756 -1.86 -17.43 32.57
CA GLU A 756 -3.04 -18.30 32.66
C GLU A 756 -4.13 -17.64 33.54
N ILE A 757 -5.31 -17.45 32.94
CA ILE A 757 -6.48 -16.84 33.61
C ILE A 757 -6.93 -17.73 34.77
N ALA A 758 -7.16 -17.12 35.95
CA ALA A 758 -7.61 -17.80 37.16
C ALA A 758 -8.82 -18.73 36.97
N TYR A 759 -9.76 -18.33 36.10
CA TYR A 759 -10.97 -19.09 35.81
C TYR A 759 -10.70 -20.44 35.12
N LYS A 760 -9.73 -20.54 34.20
CA LYS A 760 -9.37 -21.83 33.57
C LYS A 760 -8.80 -22.83 34.59
N LYS A 761 -8.10 -22.33 35.61
CA LYS A 761 -7.61 -23.13 36.73
C LYS A 761 -8.77 -23.66 37.57
N PHE A 762 -9.75 -22.78 37.90
CA PHE A 762 -10.98 -23.16 38.58
C PHE A 762 -11.78 -24.21 37.79
N GLU A 763 -11.93 -24.04 36.48
CA GLU A 763 -12.63 -25.00 35.61
C GLU A 763 -11.91 -26.35 35.56
N ARG A 764 -10.57 -26.37 35.46
CA ARG A 764 -9.75 -27.60 35.51
C ARG A 764 -9.80 -28.29 36.88
N SER A 765 -9.79 -27.54 37.98
CA SER A 765 -9.91 -28.10 39.33
C SER A 765 -11.32 -28.62 39.60
N VAL A 766 -12.37 -27.91 39.16
CA VAL A 766 -13.77 -28.34 39.27
C VAL A 766 -14.05 -29.56 38.40
N VAL A 767 -13.47 -29.68 37.21
CA VAL A 767 -13.61 -30.88 36.36
C VAL A 767 -12.89 -32.10 36.97
N LYS A 768 -11.75 -31.90 37.66
CA LYS A 768 -11.09 -32.96 38.43
C LYS A 768 -11.86 -33.34 39.69
N ASP A 769 -12.48 -32.38 40.38
CA ASP A 769 -13.26 -32.61 41.60
C ASP A 769 -14.70 -33.08 41.37
N LYS A 770 -15.33 -32.75 40.24
CA LYS A 770 -16.65 -33.30 39.85
C LYS A 770 -16.62 -34.81 39.62
N LYS A 771 -15.44 -35.41 39.36
CA LYS A 771 -15.26 -36.88 39.40
C LYS A 771 -15.28 -37.46 40.81
N ARG A 772 -15.12 -36.62 41.86
CA ARG A 772 -15.02 -37.04 43.26
C ARG A 772 -16.22 -36.62 44.12
N ARG A 773 -16.88 -35.48 43.87
CA ARG A 773 -18.09 -35.02 44.59
C ARG A 773 -19.00 -34.17 43.68
N PRO A 774 -20.29 -34.51 43.49
CA PRO A 774 -21.16 -33.83 42.53
C PRO A 774 -21.88 -32.57 43.05
N ASN A 775 -22.00 -32.37 44.37
CA ASN A 775 -22.78 -31.27 44.95
C ASN A 775 -21.94 -30.43 45.93
N LYS A 776 -21.21 -29.43 45.42
CA LYS A 776 -20.63 -28.35 46.24
C LYS A 776 -21.06 -27.02 45.64
N GLU A 777 -21.83 -26.24 46.40
CA GLU A 777 -22.18 -24.86 46.05
C GLU A 777 -20.93 -23.96 46.20
N LEU A 778 -20.79 -22.98 45.30
CA LEU A 778 -19.67 -22.01 45.31
C LEU A 778 -19.68 -21.22 46.63
N SER A 779 -18.55 -21.17 47.34
CA SER A 779 -18.40 -20.41 48.58
C SER A 779 -17.94 -18.98 48.30
N ASN A 780 -18.15 -18.06 49.26
CA ASN A 780 -17.70 -16.67 49.16
C ASN A 780 -16.15 -16.51 49.05
N GLU A 781 -15.37 -17.54 49.41
CA GLU A 781 -13.92 -17.59 49.17
C GLU A 781 -13.57 -17.69 47.67
N ASP A 782 -14.47 -18.23 46.83
CA ASP A 782 -14.29 -18.33 45.38
C ASP A 782 -14.34 -16.96 44.69
N ILE A 783 -15.05 -15.98 45.30
CA ILE A 783 -15.19 -14.61 44.81
C ILE A 783 -13.95 -13.76 45.16
N GLU A 784 -13.31 -14.00 46.31
CA GLU A 784 -12.07 -13.31 46.71
C GLU A 784 -10.86 -13.70 45.85
N THR A 785 -10.92 -14.89 45.23
CA THR A 785 -9.93 -15.41 44.28
C THR A 785 -9.89 -14.59 42.98
N ILE A 786 -10.91 -13.80 42.67
CA ILE A 786 -10.96 -12.89 41.50
C ILE A 786 -10.04 -11.67 41.71
N SER A 787 -9.65 -11.34 42.95
CA SER A 787 -8.63 -10.32 43.25
C SER A 787 -7.18 -10.78 42.96
N THR A 788 -6.98 -12.04 42.53
CA THR A 788 -5.64 -12.64 42.35
C THR A 788 -4.96 -12.31 41.01
N ASP A 789 -5.63 -11.69 40.05
CA ASP A 789 -5.02 -11.36 38.75
C ASP A 789 -3.93 -10.27 38.90
N THR A 790 -4.12 -9.28 39.77
CA THR A 790 -3.13 -8.22 40.02
C THR A 790 -1.86 -8.73 40.71
N LYS A 791 -1.97 -9.67 41.65
CA LYS A 791 -0.81 -10.29 42.34
C LYS A 791 0.04 -11.12 41.38
N ARG A 792 -0.55 -11.80 40.40
CA ARG A 792 0.17 -12.65 39.43
C ARG A 792 0.97 -11.81 38.44
N VAL A 793 0.33 -10.79 37.87
CA VAL A 793 1.00 -9.85 36.97
C VAL A 793 2.16 -9.16 37.68
N ARG A 794 1.98 -8.77 38.94
CA ARG A 794 3.05 -8.17 39.76
C ARG A 794 4.21 -9.15 39.99
N LYS A 795 3.93 -10.40 40.36
CA LYS A 795 4.96 -11.45 40.52
C LYS A 795 5.76 -11.69 39.23
N MET A 796 5.11 -11.61 38.07
CA MET A 796 5.79 -11.71 36.77
C MET A 796 6.68 -10.50 36.49
N LYS A 797 6.16 -9.29 36.75
CA LYS A 797 6.93 -8.03 36.61
C LYS A 797 8.17 -8.03 37.49
N ASP A 798 8.02 -8.42 38.75
CA ASP A 798 9.13 -8.49 39.71
C ASP A 798 10.18 -9.52 39.26
N PHE A 799 9.74 -10.68 38.74
CA PHE A 799 10.66 -11.70 38.22
C PHE A 799 11.47 -11.22 37.01
N ILE A 800 10.83 -10.53 36.06
CA ILE A 800 11.52 -10.01 34.88
C ILE A 800 12.48 -8.90 35.28
N ALA A 801 12.08 -8.00 36.18
CA ALA A 801 12.96 -6.95 36.70
C ALA A 801 14.18 -7.51 37.45
N GLU A 802 14.05 -8.65 38.15
CA GLU A 802 15.16 -9.32 38.84
C GLU A 802 16.13 -9.99 37.87
N LYS A 803 15.62 -10.71 36.86
CA LYS A 803 16.44 -11.53 35.96
C LYS A 803 16.94 -10.80 34.73
N VAL A 804 16.23 -9.78 34.26
CA VAL A 804 16.60 -8.93 33.13
C VAL A 804 16.33 -7.47 33.50
N PRO A 805 17.26 -6.82 34.23
CA PRO A 805 17.04 -5.48 34.78
C PRO A 805 16.79 -4.40 33.71
N ASP A 806 17.33 -4.57 32.51
CA ASP A 806 17.16 -3.62 31.40
C ASP A 806 15.90 -3.86 30.56
N ALA A 807 15.01 -4.78 30.98
CA ALA A 807 13.77 -5.08 30.26
C ALA A 807 12.74 -3.95 30.39
N VAL A 808 12.32 -3.35 29.27
CA VAL A 808 11.32 -2.28 29.24
C VAL A 808 9.94 -2.85 28.93
N LEU A 809 8.96 -2.66 29.81
CA LEU A 809 7.56 -3.02 29.54
C LEU A 809 6.97 -2.04 28.52
N ARG A 810 6.58 -2.54 27.33
CA ARG A 810 5.95 -1.73 26.28
C ARG A 810 4.43 -1.71 26.39
N GLU A 811 3.81 -2.86 26.58
CA GLU A 811 2.35 -3.00 26.55
C GLU A 811 1.87 -4.02 27.60
N GLU A 812 0.77 -3.69 28.27
CA GLU A 812 0.03 -4.56 29.19
C GLU A 812 -1.45 -4.53 28.80
N VAL A 813 -1.92 -5.60 28.14
CA VAL A 813 -3.30 -5.68 27.64
C VAL A 813 -3.83 -7.09 27.86
N ASN A 814 -4.93 -7.23 28.60
CA ASN A 814 -5.66 -8.51 28.76
C ASN A 814 -4.76 -9.72 29.12
N ASP A 815 -3.98 -9.61 30.19
CA ASP A 815 -3.07 -10.67 30.69
C ASP A 815 -1.93 -11.07 29.72
N LEU A 816 -1.73 -10.27 28.67
CA LEU A 816 -0.58 -10.30 27.79
C LEU A 816 0.38 -9.16 28.17
N LEU A 817 1.61 -9.52 28.52
CA LEU A 817 2.69 -8.59 28.82
C LEU A 817 3.69 -8.60 27.67
N THR A 818 4.03 -7.42 27.14
CA THR A 818 5.02 -7.26 26.07
C THR A 818 6.22 -6.48 26.60
N TYR A 819 7.38 -7.11 26.63
CA TYR A 819 8.66 -6.54 27.03
C TYR A 819 9.58 -6.35 25.82
N LEU A 820 10.39 -5.31 25.87
CA LEU A 820 11.55 -5.12 25.01
C LEU A 820 12.81 -5.42 25.83
N LEU A 821 13.61 -6.38 25.39
CA LEU A 821 14.84 -6.85 26.02
C LEU A 821 16.02 -6.36 25.16
N PRO A 822 16.99 -5.59 25.69
CA PRO A 822 18.14 -5.16 24.90
C PRO A 822 18.96 -6.35 24.41
N THR A 823 19.39 -6.31 23.14
CA THR A 823 20.17 -7.40 22.51
C THR A 823 21.59 -7.51 23.06
N GLU A 824 22.13 -6.45 23.66
CA GLU A 824 23.49 -6.43 24.23
C GLU A 824 23.59 -7.13 25.59
N SER A 825 22.46 -7.35 26.29
CA SER A 825 22.47 -7.86 27.67
C SER A 825 22.13 -9.34 27.82
N VAL A 826 21.43 -9.96 26.86
CA VAL A 826 20.97 -11.36 26.99
C VAL A 826 20.92 -12.09 25.64
N ALA A 827 21.48 -13.30 25.57
CA ALA A 827 21.42 -14.15 24.37
C ALA A 827 20.04 -14.81 24.18
N TRP A 828 19.69 -15.18 22.94
CA TRP A 828 18.43 -15.86 22.65
C TRP A 828 18.23 -17.15 23.45
N SER A 829 19.27 -17.98 23.52
CA SER A 829 19.29 -19.26 24.24
C SER A 829 18.95 -19.11 25.73
N GLU A 830 19.52 -18.08 26.38
CA GLU A 830 19.32 -17.78 27.80
C GLU A 830 17.88 -17.38 28.10
N ILE A 831 17.25 -16.56 27.26
CA ILE A 831 15.85 -16.15 27.45
C ILE A 831 14.91 -17.33 27.25
N PHE A 832 15.12 -18.15 26.21
CA PHE A 832 14.33 -19.37 26.00
C PHE A 832 14.45 -20.30 27.21
N GLN A 833 15.67 -20.51 27.73
CA GLN A 833 15.90 -21.34 28.90
C GLN A 833 15.26 -20.76 30.17
N LEU A 834 15.36 -19.45 30.38
CA LEU A 834 14.77 -18.74 31.53
C LEU A 834 13.25 -18.89 31.54
N MET A 835 12.60 -18.69 30.39
CA MET A 835 11.16 -18.75 30.25
C MET A 835 10.63 -20.19 30.37
N GLU A 836 11.30 -21.16 29.76
CA GLU A 836 10.85 -22.56 29.81
C GLU A 836 11.04 -23.15 31.22
N SER A 837 12.18 -22.89 31.86
CA SER A 837 12.47 -23.41 33.22
C SER A 837 11.53 -22.87 34.29
N ASN A 838 10.93 -21.70 34.05
CA ASN A 838 10.03 -21.03 34.99
C ASN A 838 8.55 -21.04 34.58
N ARG A 839 8.22 -21.73 33.48
CA ARG A 839 6.87 -21.75 32.90
C ARG A 839 5.79 -22.16 33.91
N GLU A 840 6.01 -23.27 34.61
CA GLU A 840 5.07 -23.80 35.59
C GLU A 840 4.99 -22.92 36.86
N ARG A 841 6.14 -22.44 37.35
CA ARG A 841 6.26 -21.64 38.58
C ARG A 841 5.57 -20.28 38.47
N LEU A 842 5.59 -19.69 37.27
CA LEU A 842 5.02 -18.37 36.99
C LEU A 842 3.65 -18.43 36.31
N HIS A 843 3.07 -19.64 36.12
CA HIS A 843 1.77 -19.85 35.48
C HIS A 843 1.65 -19.17 34.11
N ILE A 844 2.67 -19.38 33.29
CA ILE A 844 2.72 -18.87 31.92
C ILE A 844 1.90 -19.82 31.05
N GLU A 845 0.77 -19.33 30.52
CA GLU A 845 -0.03 -20.07 29.54
C GLU A 845 0.82 -20.29 28.27
N ASP A 846 1.49 -19.23 27.82
CA ASP A 846 2.46 -19.28 26.74
C ASP A 846 3.36 -18.04 26.69
N TYR A 847 4.49 -18.16 26.00
CA TYR A 847 5.37 -17.04 25.69
C TYR A 847 5.84 -17.11 24.24
N VAL A 848 6.23 -15.95 23.72
CA VAL A 848 6.72 -15.78 22.37
C VAL A 848 7.89 -14.81 22.40
N ILE A 849 9.03 -15.24 21.86
CA ILE A 849 10.23 -14.41 21.70
C ILE A 849 10.42 -14.14 20.21
N THR A 850 10.55 -12.87 19.85
CA THR A 850 10.71 -12.44 18.45
C THR A 850 11.67 -11.27 18.37
N GLN A 851 12.40 -11.17 17.26
CA GLN A 851 13.17 -9.96 16.95
C GLN A 851 12.22 -8.80 16.62
N THR A 852 12.72 -7.56 16.71
CA THR A 852 11.99 -6.39 16.23
C THR A 852 11.63 -6.56 14.75
N ARG A 853 10.39 -6.26 14.38
CA ARG A 853 9.95 -6.33 12.98
C ARG A 853 10.62 -5.26 12.15
N LEU A 854 10.82 -5.52 10.85
CA LEU A 854 11.33 -4.53 9.91
C LEU A 854 10.45 -3.26 9.88
N GLU A 855 9.14 -3.42 10.05
CA GLU A 855 8.20 -2.29 10.15
C GLU A 855 8.50 -1.37 11.34
N GLU A 856 8.85 -1.91 12.51
CA GLU A 856 9.17 -1.09 13.69
C GLU A 856 10.48 -0.31 13.48
N ILE A 857 11.49 -0.95 12.89
CA ILE A 857 12.76 -0.29 12.52
C ILE A 857 12.50 0.86 11.53
N PHE A 858 11.69 0.58 10.51
CA PHE A 858 11.29 1.60 9.53
C PHE A 858 10.57 2.78 10.18
N LEU A 859 9.63 2.53 11.08
CA LEU A 859 8.90 3.59 11.79
C LEU A 859 9.81 4.43 12.68
N ASN A 860 10.80 3.82 13.34
CA ASN A 860 11.80 4.57 14.11
C ASN A 860 12.52 5.59 13.23
N PHE A 861 13.03 5.17 12.07
CA PHE A 861 13.67 6.10 11.13
C PHE A 861 12.76 7.23 10.66
N VAL A 862 11.47 6.94 10.45
CA VAL A 862 10.49 7.95 10.05
C VAL A 862 10.21 8.94 11.18
N TRP A 863 10.08 8.46 12.42
CA TRP A 863 9.86 9.32 13.58
C TRP A 863 11.07 10.19 13.90
N ASP A 864 12.27 9.63 13.79
CA ASP A 864 13.51 10.38 13.99
C ASP A 864 13.63 11.52 12.97
N ASP A 865 13.36 11.25 11.68
CA ASP A 865 13.35 12.28 10.61
C ASP A 865 12.25 13.34 10.84
N MET A 866 11.05 12.93 11.29
CA MET A 866 9.96 13.88 11.61
C MET A 866 10.34 14.80 12.78
N ASN A 867 10.93 14.25 13.85
CA ASN A 867 11.35 15.03 15.01
C ASN A 867 12.45 16.03 14.64
N GLN A 868 13.43 15.62 13.84
CA GLN A 868 14.46 16.52 13.31
C GLN A 868 13.87 17.64 12.45
N SER A 869 12.89 17.32 11.59
CA SER A 869 12.24 18.33 10.75
C SER A 869 11.40 19.35 11.53
N LEU A 870 10.94 19.00 12.74
CA LEU A 870 10.23 19.89 13.64
C LEU A 870 11.20 20.79 14.42
N THR A 871 12.36 20.26 14.81
CA THR A 871 13.41 21.07 15.45
C THR A 871 14.07 22.05 14.49
N ASP A 872 14.22 21.72 13.21
CA ASP A 872 14.77 22.62 12.17
C ASP A 872 13.80 23.74 11.74
N ARG A 873 12.53 23.68 12.15
CA ARG A 873 11.49 24.69 11.83
C ARG A 873 11.18 25.65 12.97
N ASN A 874 11.69 25.38 14.18
CA ASN A 874 11.70 26.30 15.31
C ASN A 874 13.05 27.00 15.36
#